data_AF-A0AB39ZN90-F1
#
_entry.id   AF-A0AB39ZN90-F1
#
_cell.length_a   1.000
_cell.length_b   1.000
_cell.length_c   1.000
_cell.angle_alpha   90.00
_cell.angle_beta   90.00
_cell.angle_gamma   90.00
#
_symmetry.space_group_name_H-M   'P 1'
#
loop_
_entity.id
_entity.type
_entity.pdbx_description
1 polymer ?
#
loop_
_entity_poly.entity_id
_entity_poly.type
_entity_poly.pdbx_seq_one_letter_code
_entity_poly.pdbx_strand_id
1 'polypeptide(L)'
;MIFGRWTRKQMITMFCLGAALLGLVIVIGILNSGVSSKELDWKKAARSKCFKTSPNTTHSTLELVHIVFRHGIRTPVDTYPKDPYLKDSFEPTGWGHVTNSGKRELFEMGRWLHRRYGDFMGPYYRPERLHAQATASPRAMMSLQTTLASMFEPRGTPMEWNKHLNWQPIPIVSEPLDEDSLLLVRTPCPRYFEALEEVFKRPEVIAETKPYEQMFRELTNLTGKSIQSAEDINSLYITLLAEQEFGYKLPDWSKDYFPDRMQFLAEQSYVYNAYTPEMQKIKGGPFLKRMYKEMVAKSTGSLKPKDRGMYIYAGHDWTVGNILMALGVWKRQMPRFAVMAIFETHRDKETGEYYVEIFLRNDEHGCLEQLQLKDCDLRCPLSRLIELSEDVLPNEPAERRCRPHDDNFVEPPPRIIDQNGQLAKMMKYLGLLLISSCVLIVRGGVIEIEVPQEITEGPENDSKNSVEAEPPNISEINSTLKLVHVLFRHGPRTPVTTYPTDPYINETFMPFGWGALTNGAKVELYKIGKQLRRRYKDFLPAYYQPEVIRAQSSESPRTMMSLQMVLAGLFPPENTPMEWNLMLNWQPIPIMMEPEETDVRIRMKAPCPRYDEAVLEVINLPEVKQLHAENSDLLQELTNLTGLNVTHTHDVTNIFITLQSEQAYGLELPSWTKDYYPEKMLPLAGKSYVYDAYTTELRKMKGGFFLELLLKQLQDKISGKTRPKDRKMFLSCGHDWTITNVLSALNVWEALMPRFSALIAFELHQNSKTGEYFLEIFFQNHPDKEPQQLQIPGCEKQCPISKLLELTKDIIPDAPYEELCKAKGTLEGAKISYNYYRAAKMPRSHFTRRHCIAMTGGLIASAVLIWCVAHSAVESAAKLYDPGADKSTLELLHVVFRHGPRTPADTYPRDPYVNETYYPFGWGQITNNGKRELFNIGTWLRKRYGKFLAPNYSPDSVHAQATGVPRTHMTMQTVLAAFFPPKGTDMEWNGRFNWQPIPVFSQELNEDTLLLVRKPCPRYFEALNEVYELPDVKAEIAPYLEMFKELEEHTGLSFKEPEDVQSLYLTLLAEQEWGLELPEWTHSYFPEKLQFLAEQSYVYNVYTPEMQKIKGGPFLKKMLDEMQQKKNGTLKPSGRKLFIYAGHDSTVVNVLSALKVWERQMPRYSSMVMFELHKSKETGDYWVEIYFRNDPTGQAQKLTLPGCEFQCPLDKLLDFAKDVLPTEEDDKRCESRNQGFTEPPLRGP
;
A
#
# COMPACT_ATOMS: atom_id res chain seq x y z
N MET A 1 38.68 -45.67 -37.67
CA MET A 1 39.35 -45.55 -39.00
C MET A 1 38.28 -45.58 -40.09
N ILE A 2 38.66 -45.38 -41.37
CA ILE A 2 37.82 -45.52 -42.58
C ILE A 2 36.79 -44.37 -42.76
N PHE A 3 37.25 -43.33 -43.47
CA PHE A 3 36.57 -42.29 -44.29
C PHE A 3 35.26 -41.62 -43.79
N GLY A 4 35.07 -40.29 -43.88
CA GLY A 4 35.85 -39.25 -44.56
C GLY A 4 35.26 -38.81 -45.91
N ARG A 5 35.23 -37.49 -46.17
CA ARG A 5 34.72 -36.83 -47.39
C ARG A 5 33.22 -37.01 -47.69
N TRP A 6 32.36 -36.49 -46.81
CA TRP A 6 31.08 -35.93 -47.25
C TRP A 6 31.26 -34.42 -47.47
N THR A 7 31.12 -33.95 -48.71
CA THR A 7 31.20 -32.52 -49.03
C THR A 7 29.99 -31.77 -48.48
N ARG A 8 30.12 -30.46 -48.26
CA ARG A 8 29.01 -29.62 -47.79
C ARG A 8 27.77 -29.70 -48.70
N LYS A 9 27.96 -29.92 -50.02
CA LYS A 9 26.86 -30.22 -50.95
C LYS A 9 26.19 -31.56 -50.66
N GLN A 10 26.95 -32.65 -50.50
CA GLN A 10 26.38 -33.97 -50.20
C GLN A 10 25.59 -33.99 -48.89
N MET A 11 26.06 -33.30 -47.84
CA MET A 11 25.28 -33.17 -46.60
C MET A 11 23.98 -32.38 -46.83
N ILE A 12 24.01 -31.27 -47.57
CA ILE A 12 22.79 -30.52 -47.93
C ILE A 12 21.84 -31.39 -48.76
N THR A 13 22.31 -32.11 -49.77
CA THR A 13 21.48 -33.00 -50.60
C THR A 13 20.84 -34.11 -49.77
N MET A 14 21.58 -34.72 -48.82
CA MET A 14 21.02 -35.74 -47.93
C MET A 14 20.05 -35.16 -46.91
N PHE A 15 20.26 -33.92 -46.44
CA PHE A 15 19.31 -33.22 -45.56
C PHE A 15 18.03 -32.84 -46.31
N CYS A 16 18.13 -32.41 -47.58
CA CYS A 16 16.97 -32.18 -48.45
C CYS A 16 16.22 -33.48 -48.79
N LEU A 17 16.93 -34.58 -49.05
CA LEU A 17 16.31 -35.91 -49.22
C LEU A 17 15.64 -36.40 -47.93
N GLY A 18 16.27 -36.20 -46.77
CA GLY A 18 15.70 -36.49 -45.47
C GLY A 18 14.43 -35.68 -45.19
N ALA A 19 14.45 -34.38 -45.47
CA ALA A 19 13.27 -33.51 -45.36
C ALA A 19 12.16 -33.88 -46.36
N ALA A 20 12.52 -34.27 -47.59
CA ALA A 20 11.57 -34.76 -48.58
C ALA A 20 10.94 -36.10 -48.18
N LEU A 21 11.73 -37.04 -47.63
CA LEU A 21 11.24 -38.31 -47.08
C LEU A 21 10.36 -38.08 -45.84
N LEU A 22 10.74 -37.16 -44.94
CA LEU A 22 9.92 -36.79 -43.79
C LEU A 22 8.60 -36.17 -44.24
N GLY A 23 8.64 -35.28 -45.23
CA GLY A 23 7.44 -34.72 -45.89
C GLY A 23 6.58 -35.79 -46.54
N LEU A 24 7.17 -36.78 -47.22
CA LEU A 24 6.45 -37.90 -47.83
C LEU A 24 5.80 -38.81 -46.77
N VAL A 25 6.51 -39.09 -45.66
CA VAL A 25 5.98 -39.85 -44.52
C VAL A 25 4.86 -39.08 -43.82
N ILE A 26 4.95 -37.76 -43.70
CA ILE A 26 3.88 -36.91 -43.18
C ILE A 26 2.66 -36.92 -44.13
N VAL A 27 2.86 -36.81 -45.45
CA VAL A 27 1.77 -36.87 -46.43
C VAL A 27 1.11 -38.25 -46.48
N ILE A 28 1.89 -39.34 -46.46
CA ILE A 28 1.36 -40.71 -46.38
C ILE A 28 0.68 -40.95 -45.03
N GLY A 29 1.19 -40.38 -43.95
CA GLY A 29 0.55 -40.38 -42.62
C GLY A 29 -0.81 -39.68 -42.64
N ILE A 30 -0.91 -38.51 -43.28
CA ILE A 30 -2.15 -37.74 -43.46
C ILE A 30 -3.15 -38.49 -44.36
N LEU A 31 -2.68 -39.18 -45.40
CA LEU A 31 -3.52 -39.97 -46.31
C LEU A 31 -4.01 -41.28 -45.69
N ASN A 32 -3.23 -41.89 -44.80
CA ASN A 32 -3.63 -43.11 -44.06
C ASN A 32 -4.41 -42.81 -42.77
N SER A 33 -4.26 -41.61 -42.18
CA SER A 33 -5.17 -41.13 -41.14
C SER A 33 -6.51 -40.77 -41.78
N GLY A 34 -7.50 -41.67 -41.67
CA GLY A 34 -8.84 -41.51 -42.23
C GLY A 34 -9.70 -40.41 -41.57
N VAL A 35 -9.17 -39.19 -41.44
CA VAL A 35 -9.86 -38.01 -40.91
C VAL A 35 -10.91 -37.59 -41.94
N SER A 36 -12.17 -37.85 -41.61
CA SER A 36 -13.32 -37.50 -42.46
C SER A 36 -13.31 -36.01 -42.81
N SER A 37 -13.49 -35.67 -44.08
CA SER A 37 -13.52 -34.28 -44.56
C SER A 37 -14.56 -33.41 -43.85
N LYS A 38 -15.66 -34.02 -43.37
CA LYS A 38 -16.67 -33.36 -42.54
C LYS A 38 -16.13 -32.79 -41.22
N GLU A 39 -15.05 -33.37 -40.68
CA GLU A 39 -14.45 -32.92 -39.42
C GLU A 39 -13.55 -31.68 -39.59
N LEU A 40 -13.05 -31.45 -40.81
CA LEU A 40 -12.26 -30.27 -41.13
C LEU A 40 -13.15 -29.04 -41.45
N ASP A 41 -14.32 -29.29 -42.05
CA ASP A 41 -15.27 -28.23 -42.39
C ASP A 41 -15.97 -27.63 -41.16
N TRP A 42 -16.37 -28.42 -40.15
CA TRP A 42 -16.97 -27.81 -38.94
C TRP A 42 -15.97 -26.94 -38.18
N LYS A 43 -14.68 -27.32 -38.13
CA LYS A 43 -13.61 -26.51 -37.51
C LYS A 43 -13.33 -25.22 -38.29
N LYS A 44 -13.69 -25.12 -39.58
CA LYS A 44 -13.75 -23.86 -40.34
C LYS A 44 -15.04 -23.08 -40.08
N ALA A 45 -16.20 -23.75 -40.12
CA ALA A 45 -17.51 -23.12 -39.95
C ALA A 45 -17.72 -22.52 -38.54
N ALA A 46 -17.18 -23.15 -37.51
CA ALA A 46 -17.13 -22.61 -36.14
C ALA A 46 -16.24 -21.36 -36.08
N ARG A 47 -15.04 -21.40 -36.68
CA ARG A 47 -14.12 -20.24 -36.74
C ARG A 47 -14.70 -19.05 -37.50
N SER A 48 -15.58 -19.26 -38.48
CA SER A 48 -16.30 -18.16 -39.15
C SER A 48 -17.39 -17.49 -38.32
N LYS A 49 -17.64 -17.92 -37.07
CA LYS A 49 -18.57 -17.28 -36.13
C LYS A 49 -17.93 -16.48 -34.99
N CYS A 50 -16.62 -16.58 -34.75
CA CYS A 50 -15.97 -15.69 -33.77
C CYS A 50 -16.03 -14.23 -34.25
N PHE A 51 -16.24 -13.28 -33.33
CA PHE A 51 -16.14 -11.85 -33.64
C PHE A 51 -14.74 -11.48 -34.16
N LYS A 52 -14.64 -10.41 -34.97
CA LYS A 52 -13.37 -9.99 -35.60
C LYS A 52 -12.29 -9.72 -34.55
N THR A 53 -11.07 -10.20 -34.81
CA THR A 53 -9.93 -10.05 -33.90
C THR A 53 -9.54 -8.60 -33.64
N SER A 54 -9.69 -7.72 -34.63
CA SER A 54 -9.35 -6.30 -34.54
C SER A 54 -10.56 -5.44 -34.11
N PRO A 55 -10.36 -4.32 -33.38
CA PRO A 55 -11.43 -3.36 -33.05
C PRO A 55 -12.01 -2.68 -34.29
N ASN A 56 -13.27 -2.21 -34.23
CA ASN A 56 -13.93 -1.60 -35.39
C ASN A 56 -13.76 -0.07 -35.44
N THR A 57 -12.53 0.40 -35.68
CA THR A 57 -12.18 1.83 -35.77
C THR A 57 -12.49 2.46 -37.14
N THR A 58 -13.55 1.98 -37.83
CA THR A 58 -13.94 2.48 -39.16
C THR A 58 -14.49 3.91 -39.05
N HIS A 59 -15.53 4.10 -38.24
CA HIS A 59 -16.16 5.41 -37.96
C HIS A 59 -15.72 6.02 -36.62
N SER A 60 -14.90 5.34 -35.83
CA SER A 60 -14.42 5.81 -34.51
C SER A 60 -12.91 5.66 -34.33
N THR A 61 -12.35 6.37 -33.36
CA THR A 61 -11.04 6.03 -32.76
C THR A 61 -11.27 5.18 -31.50
N LEU A 62 -10.31 4.32 -31.18
CA LEU A 62 -10.24 3.62 -29.90
C LEU A 62 -9.36 4.46 -28.96
N GLU A 63 -9.87 4.79 -27.78
CA GLU A 63 -9.25 5.77 -26.87
C GLU A 63 -8.74 5.15 -25.57
N LEU A 64 -9.49 4.20 -25.01
CA LEU A 64 -9.16 3.51 -23.77
C LEU A 64 -9.72 2.08 -23.79
N VAL A 65 -9.01 1.14 -23.17
CA VAL A 65 -9.47 -0.24 -22.99
C VAL A 65 -9.32 -0.64 -21.52
N HIS A 66 -10.40 -1.11 -20.92
CA HIS A 66 -10.36 -1.82 -19.64
C HIS A 66 -10.52 -3.33 -19.90
N ILE A 67 -9.65 -4.14 -19.32
CA ILE A 67 -9.65 -5.61 -19.45
C ILE A 67 -9.65 -6.23 -18.06
N VAL A 68 -10.58 -7.14 -17.79
CA VAL A 68 -10.64 -7.87 -16.52
C VAL A 68 -10.76 -9.36 -16.79
N PHE A 69 -9.85 -10.17 -16.26
CA PHE A 69 -9.87 -11.61 -16.49
C PHE A 69 -9.59 -12.45 -15.24
N ARG A 70 -10.19 -13.64 -15.20
CA ARG A 70 -9.88 -14.68 -14.21
C ARG A 70 -8.50 -15.26 -14.51
N HIS A 71 -7.76 -15.63 -13.46
CA HIS A 71 -6.55 -16.44 -13.60
C HIS A 71 -6.72 -17.68 -14.51
N GLY A 72 -5.63 -18.16 -15.09
CA GLY A 72 -5.62 -19.38 -15.90
C GLY A 72 -5.86 -20.66 -15.09
N ILE A 73 -5.80 -21.80 -15.79
CA ILE A 73 -5.89 -23.14 -15.19
C ILE A 73 -4.88 -23.28 -14.05
N ARG A 74 -5.34 -23.79 -12.91
CA ARG A 74 -4.57 -23.93 -11.67
C ARG A 74 -4.85 -25.25 -10.97
N THR A 75 -3.96 -25.62 -10.06
CA THR A 75 -4.21 -26.66 -9.05
C THR A 75 -5.31 -26.22 -8.07
N PRO A 76 -5.90 -27.13 -7.27
CA PRO A 76 -6.83 -26.77 -6.20
C PRO A 76 -6.22 -25.77 -5.20
N VAL A 77 -7.05 -24.89 -4.62
CA VAL A 77 -6.64 -23.94 -3.57
C VAL A 77 -6.94 -24.49 -2.16
N ASP A 78 -8.01 -25.28 -2.05
CA ASP A 78 -8.41 -26.11 -0.93
C ASP A 78 -8.98 -27.43 -1.49
N THR A 79 -9.35 -28.38 -0.61
CA THR A 79 -10.04 -29.62 -1.01
C THR A 79 -10.91 -30.18 0.13
N TYR A 80 -11.66 -31.24 -0.15
CA TYR A 80 -12.67 -31.84 0.74
C TYR A 80 -12.09 -32.98 1.63
N PRO A 81 -12.66 -33.24 2.83
CA PRO A 81 -12.07 -34.16 3.82
C PRO A 81 -11.94 -35.64 3.42
N LYS A 82 -12.57 -36.09 2.33
CA LYS A 82 -12.46 -37.45 1.77
C LYS A 82 -11.82 -37.49 0.37
N ASP A 83 -11.21 -36.39 -0.06
CA ASP A 83 -10.43 -36.35 -1.30
C ASP A 83 -9.24 -37.33 -1.22
N PRO A 84 -9.03 -38.24 -2.21
CA PRO A 84 -7.81 -39.05 -2.29
C PRO A 84 -6.54 -38.19 -2.35
N TYR A 85 -6.61 -36.97 -2.90
CA TYR A 85 -5.50 -36.03 -3.05
C TYR A 85 -5.31 -35.06 -1.86
N LEU A 86 -6.04 -35.24 -0.75
CA LEU A 86 -5.96 -34.41 0.48
C LEU A 86 -4.56 -34.34 1.12
N LYS A 87 -3.65 -35.27 0.78
CA LYS A 87 -2.25 -35.30 1.24
C LYS A 87 -1.24 -34.97 0.16
N ASP A 88 -1.69 -34.69 -1.06
CA ASP A 88 -0.83 -34.43 -2.21
C ASP A 88 -0.18 -33.04 -2.13
N SER A 89 0.92 -32.84 -2.85
CA SER A 89 1.61 -31.55 -2.96
C SER A 89 1.34 -30.83 -4.28
N PHE A 90 0.69 -31.49 -5.25
CA PHE A 90 0.51 -31.01 -6.62
C PHE A 90 1.84 -30.60 -7.29
N GLU A 91 2.92 -31.33 -6.98
CA GLU A 91 4.23 -31.16 -7.63
C GLU A 91 4.11 -31.39 -9.15
N PRO A 92 4.80 -30.59 -9.99
CA PRO A 92 5.77 -29.55 -9.64
C PRO A 92 5.15 -28.16 -9.38
N THR A 93 3.82 -28.05 -9.44
CA THR A 93 3.12 -26.75 -9.48
C THR A 93 2.88 -26.14 -8.10
N GLY A 94 2.65 -26.97 -7.08
CA GLY A 94 2.24 -26.53 -5.73
C GLY A 94 0.74 -26.20 -5.65
N TRP A 95 0.24 -25.98 -4.43
CA TRP A 95 -1.18 -25.69 -4.19
C TRP A 95 -1.58 -24.28 -4.68
N GLY A 96 -2.75 -24.17 -5.32
CA GLY A 96 -3.36 -22.91 -5.75
C GLY A 96 -2.63 -22.13 -6.86
N HIS A 97 -1.67 -22.75 -7.56
CA HIS A 97 -0.77 -22.12 -8.54
C HIS A 97 -1.14 -22.47 -9.99
N VAL A 98 -0.75 -21.62 -10.94
CA VAL A 98 -1.07 -21.78 -12.38
C VAL A 98 -0.27 -22.94 -12.97
N THR A 99 -0.96 -23.90 -13.59
CA THR A 99 -0.37 -25.09 -14.21
C THR A 99 0.39 -24.75 -15.49
N ASN A 100 1.19 -25.68 -16.01
CA ASN A 100 1.84 -25.51 -17.31
C ASN A 100 0.83 -25.46 -18.49
N SER A 101 -0.37 -26.04 -18.34
CA SER A 101 -1.49 -25.83 -19.29
C SER A 101 -2.05 -24.42 -19.20
N GLY A 102 -2.32 -23.91 -17.99
CA GLY A 102 -2.81 -22.55 -17.76
C GLY A 102 -1.84 -21.48 -18.26
N LYS A 103 -0.53 -21.62 -17.99
CA LYS A 103 0.51 -20.72 -18.52
C LYS A 103 0.44 -20.63 -20.05
N ARG A 104 0.26 -21.77 -20.76
CA ARG A 104 0.10 -21.77 -22.23
C ARG A 104 -1.16 -21.06 -22.70
N GLU A 105 -2.32 -21.33 -22.09
CA GLU A 105 -3.59 -20.66 -22.44
C GLU A 105 -3.50 -19.12 -22.28
N LEU A 106 -2.95 -18.67 -21.15
CA LEU A 106 -2.73 -17.25 -20.86
C LEU A 106 -1.76 -16.60 -21.86
N PHE A 107 -0.71 -17.32 -22.25
CA PHE A 107 0.22 -16.84 -23.28
C PHE A 107 -0.48 -16.69 -24.63
N GLU A 108 -1.34 -17.62 -25.04
CA GLU A 108 -2.16 -17.46 -26.25
C GLU A 108 -3.17 -16.32 -26.16
N MET A 109 -3.75 -16.08 -24.97
CA MET A 109 -4.61 -14.92 -24.71
C MET A 109 -3.83 -13.60 -24.85
N GLY A 110 -2.60 -13.52 -24.33
CA GLY A 110 -1.73 -12.36 -24.55
C GLY A 110 -1.34 -12.16 -26.02
N ARG A 111 -1.08 -13.24 -26.77
CA ARG A 111 -0.89 -13.16 -28.24
C ARG A 111 -2.16 -12.73 -28.98
N TRP A 112 -3.35 -13.07 -28.47
CA TRP A 112 -4.63 -12.60 -28.99
C TRP A 112 -4.83 -11.10 -28.70
N LEU A 113 -4.51 -10.65 -27.49
CA LEU A 113 -4.54 -9.24 -27.10
C LEU A 113 -3.54 -8.41 -27.92
N HIS A 114 -2.36 -8.94 -28.22
CA HIS A 114 -1.41 -8.29 -29.15
C HIS A 114 -2.01 -8.12 -30.55
N ARG A 115 -2.68 -9.16 -31.10
CA ARG A 115 -3.35 -9.07 -32.42
C ARG A 115 -4.57 -8.14 -32.43
N ARG A 116 -5.14 -7.80 -31.28
CA ARG A 116 -6.26 -6.85 -31.16
C ARG A 116 -5.80 -5.42 -30.90
N TYR A 117 -4.80 -5.23 -30.03
CA TYR A 117 -4.42 -3.91 -29.51
C TYR A 117 -2.96 -3.52 -29.76
N GLY A 118 -2.16 -4.33 -30.47
CA GLY A 118 -0.75 -4.04 -30.75
C GLY A 118 -0.55 -2.69 -31.43
N ASP A 119 -1.30 -2.41 -32.49
CA ASP A 119 -1.25 -1.12 -33.20
C ASP A 119 -1.69 0.06 -32.30
N PHE A 120 -2.70 -0.15 -31.45
CA PHE A 120 -3.22 0.85 -30.52
C PHE A 120 -2.25 1.16 -29.38
N MET A 121 -1.63 0.14 -28.78
CA MET A 121 -0.68 0.26 -27.67
C MET A 121 0.74 0.63 -28.12
N GLY A 122 1.08 0.34 -29.38
CA GLY A 122 2.40 0.52 -29.96
C GLY A 122 3.28 -0.74 -29.85
N PRO A 123 4.41 -0.77 -30.57
CA PRO A 123 5.19 -1.99 -30.81
C PRO A 123 5.94 -2.54 -29.59
N TYR A 124 5.93 -1.87 -28.43
CA TYR A 124 6.57 -2.34 -27.20
C TYR A 124 5.89 -1.75 -25.96
N TYR A 125 6.10 -2.40 -24.80
CA TYR A 125 5.60 -1.92 -23.51
C TYR A 125 6.12 -0.51 -23.18
N ARG A 126 5.22 0.39 -22.79
CA ARG A 126 5.52 1.73 -22.24
C ARG A 126 4.75 1.95 -20.94
N PRO A 127 5.41 2.39 -19.84
CA PRO A 127 4.76 2.55 -18.54
C PRO A 127 3.68 3.66 -18.53
N GLU A 128 3.78 4.66 -19.41
CA GLU A 128 2.74 5.69 -19.55
C GLU A 128 1.44 5.14 -20.15
N ARG A 129 1.51 4.07 -20.96
CA ARG A 129 0.37 3.59 -21.75
C ARG A 129 -0.42 2.47 -21.09
N LEU A 130 0.23 1.62 -20.30
CA LEU A 130 -0.35 0.45 -19.63
C LEU A 130 -0.36 0.61 -18.09
N HIS A 131 -1.53 0.42 -17.47
CA HIS A 131 -1.65 0.06 -16.04
C HIS A 131 -1.92 -1.44 -15.93
N ALA A 132 -1.20 -2.15 -15.06
CA ALA A 132 -1.33 -3.58 -14.86
C ALA A 132 -1.45 -3.89 -13.36
N GLN A 133 -2.56 -4.52 -12.96
CA GLN A 133 -2.88 -4.78 -11.56
C GLN A 133 -3.47 -6.18 -11.37
N ALA A 134 -3.14 -6.84 -10.27
CA ALA A 134 -3.69 -8.14 -9.92
C ALA A 134 -4.05 -8.20 -8.43
N THR A 135 -5.00 -9.07 -8.06
CA THR A 135 -5.14 -9.46 -6.64
C THR A 135 -3.80 -10.05 -6.15
N ALA A 136 -3.40 -9.84 -4.89
CA ALA A 136 -2.17 -10.42 -4.34
C ALA A 136 -2.20 -11.95 -4.13
N SER A 137 -3.02 -12.68 -4.89
CA SER A 137 -2.97 -14.15 -4.98
C SER A 137 -1.92 -14.61 -6.01
N PRO A 138 -1.15 -15.68 -5.74
CA PRO A 138 -0.13 -16.18 -6.66
C PRO A 138 -0.65 -16.43 -8.08
N ARG A 139 -1.83 -17.05 -8.19
CA ARG A 139 -2.51 -17.36 -9.45
C ARG A 139 -2.84 -16.13 -10.30
N ALA A 140 -3.33 -15.04 -9.71
CA ALA A 140 -3.67 -13.84 -10.46
C ALA A 140 -2.41 -13.12 -10.97
N MET A 141 -1.41 -12.93 -10.10
CA MET A 141 -0.12 -12.33 -10.47
C MET A 141 0.60 -13.14 -11.57
N MET A 142 0.70 -14.47 -11.41
CA MET A 142 1.31 -15.33 -12.43
C MET A 142 0.55 -15.28 -13.76
N SER A 143 -0.79 -15.16 -13.70
CA SER A 143 -1.61 -15.06 -14.90
C SER A 143 -1.32 -13.77 -15.66
N LEU A 144 -1.28 -12.64 -14.96
CA LEU A 144 -0.97 -11.35 -15.58
C LEU A 144 0.46 -11.26 -16.12
N GLN A 145 1.45 -11.78 -15.39
CA GLN A 145 2.82 -11.90 -15.91
C GLN A 145 2.86 -12.69 -17.23
N THR A 146 2.09 -13.78 -17.33
CA THR A 146 2.10 -14.66 -18.51
C THR A 146 1.37 -14.04 -19.71
N THR A 147 0.23 -13.39 -19.48
CA THR A 147 -0.48 -12.63 -20.52
C THR A 147 0.39 -11.49 -21.05
N LEU A 148 1.07 -10.76 -20.18
CA LEU A 148 1.91 -9.62 -20.57
C LEU A 148 3.20 -10.06 -21.29
N ALA A 149 3.76 -11.23 -20.95
CA ALA A 149 4.92 -11.81 -21.61
C ALA A 149 4.73 -11.99 -23.13
N SER A 150 3.54 -12.41 -23.57
CA SER A 150 3.16 -12.53 -24.99
C SER A 150 2.53 -11.27 -25.58
N MET A 151 1.94 -10.41 -24.76
CA MET A 151 1.33 -9.17 -25.25
C MET A 151 2.37 -8.12 -25.65
N PHE A 152 3.53 -8.13 -24.99
CA PHE A 152 4.64 -7.18 -25.20
C PHE A 152 5.98 -7.90 -25.36
N GLU A 153 6.03 -8.90 -26.25
CA GLU A 153 7.28 -9.57 -26.64
C GLU A 153 8.34 -8.53 -27.07
N PRO A 154 9.56 -8.53 -26.49
CA PRO A 154 10.54 -7.48 -26.75
C PRO A 154 11.35 -7.66 -28.04
N ARG A 155 11.36 -8.84 -28.67
CA ARG A 155 12.21 -9.16 -29.84
C ARG A 155 11.94 -8.23 -31.02
N GLY A 156 12.99 -7.69 -31.62
CA GLY A 156 12.92 -6.73 -32.73
C GLY A 156 12.53 -5.31 -32.31
N THR A 157 12.39 -5.05 -31.01
CA THR A 157 12.03 -3.73 -30.46
C THR A 157 13.22 -3.12 -29.70
N PRO A 158 13.20 -1.80 -29.43
CA PRO A 158 14.16 -1.16 -28.51
C PRO A 158 14.20 -1.75 -27.09
N MET A 159 13.23 -2.59 -26.69
CA MET A 159 13.20 -3.27 -25.40
C MET A 159 13.90 -4.64 -25.39
N GLU A 160 14.45 -5.11 -26.52
CA GLU A 160 15.21 -6.36 -26.60
C GLU A 160 16.53 -6.26 -25.81
N TRP A 161 16.60 -6.99 -24.70
CA TRP A 161 17.78 -7.07 -23.83
C TRP A 161 18.54 -8.40 -23.95
N ASN A 162 17.92 -9.44 -24.54
CA ASN A 162 18.49 -10.78 -24.67
C ASN A 162 17.91 -11.53 -25.87
N LYS A 163 18.74 -11.80 -26.88
CA LYS A 163 18.37 -12.50 -28.13
C LYS A 163 17.80 -13.91 -27.91
N HIS A 164 18.19 -14.56 -26.81
CA HIS A 164 17.79 -15.92 -26.46
C HIS A 164 16.55 -15.98 -25.56
N LEU A 165 16.05 -14.85 -25.05
CA LEU A 165 14.91 -14.82 -24.15
C LEU A 165 13.91 -13.73 -24.54
N ASN A 166 12.87 -14.13 -25.29
CA ASN A 166 11.83 -13.23 -25.81
C ASN A 166 10.78 -12.87 -24.74
N TRP A 167 11.24 -12.32 -23.62
CA TRP A 167 10.42 -11.83 -22.52
C TRP A 167 11.08 -10.60 -21.91
N GLN A 168 10.29 -9.67 -21.40
CA GLN A 168 10.77 -8.53 -20.64
C GLN A 168 9.97 -8.38 -19.34
N PRO A 169 10.60 -7.87 -18.27
CA PRO A 169 9.91 -7.63 -17.02
C PRO A 169 8.94 -6.46 -17.18
N ILE A 170 7.73 -6.62 -16.64
CA ILE A 170 6.68 -5.59 -16.63
C ILE A 170 6.11 -5.54 -15.20
N PRO A 171 6.06 -4.36 -14.55
CA PRO A 171 5.55 -4.23 -13.19
C PRO A 171 4.04 -4.53 -13.14
N ILE A 172 3.62 -5.14 -12.05
CA ILE A 172 2.22 -5.46 -11.74
C ILE A 172 1.98 -5.00 -10.30
N VAL A 173 1.00 -4.12 -10.11
CA VAL A 173 0.58 -3.64 -8.79
C VAL A 173 -0.35 -4.66 -8.14
N SER A 174 -0.31 -4.80 -6.82
CA SER A 174 -1.28 -5.61 -6.06
C SER A 174 -1.53 -5.06 -4.67
N GLU A 175 -2.79 -4.84 -4.32
CA GLU A 175 -3.25 -4.61 -2.93
C GLU A 175 -3.17 -5.94 -2.14
N PRO A 176 -2.87 -5.92 -0.83
CA PRO A 176 -2.96 -7.11 0.04
C PRO A 176 -4.34 -7.77 -0.05
N LEU A 177 -4.40 -9.11 0.04
CA LEU A 177 -5.64 -9.87 -0.23
C LEU A 177 -6.78 -9.61 0.78
N ASP A 178 -6.47 -9.04 1.92
CA ASP A 178 -7.34 -8.60 3.01
C ASP A 178 -7.75 -7.11 2.88
N GLU A 179 -6.98 -6.33 2.12
CA GLU A 179 -7.22 -4.91 1.83
C GLU A 179 -7.84 -4.69 0.42
N ASP A 180 -7.80 -5.71 -0.46
CA ASP A 180 -8.33 -5.67 -1.84
C ASP A 180 -9.78 -5.21 -1.87
N SER A 181 -9.96 -3.96 -2.31
CA SER A 181 -11.22 -3.22 -2.29
C SER A 181 -11.89 -3.12 -3.68
N LEU A 182 -11.20 -3.63 -4.71
CA LEU A 182 -11.47 -3.32 -6.12
C LEU A 182 -11.71 -4.55 -7.00
N LEU A 183 -10.97 -5.65 -6.78
CA LEU A 183 -10.97 -6.82 -7.68
C LEU A 183 -11.59 -8.06 -7.03
N LEU A 184 -11.41 -8.25 -5.72
CA LEU A 184 -12.04 -9.34 -4.98
C LEU A 184 -12.96 -8.84 -3.86
N VAL A 185 -12.81 -7.57 -3.45
CA VAL A 185 -13.62 -6.91 -2.40
C VAL A 185 -13.66 -7.79 -1.14
N ARG A 186 -12.46 -7.99 -0.57
CA ARG A 186 -12.20 -8.76 0.65
C ARG A 186 -12.04 -7.91 1.91
N THR A 187 -12.00 -6.60 1.76
CA THR A 187 -12.24 -5.65 2.86
C THR A 187 -13.50 -6.08 3.64
N PRO A 188 -13.45 -6.17 4.99
CA PRO A 188 -14.58 -6.62 5.80
C PRO A 188 -15.89 -5.89 5.46
N CYS A 189 -16.96 -6.66 5.27
CA CYS A 189 -18.24 -6.15 4.83
C CYS A 189 -19.43 -6.98 5.37
N PRO A 190 -19.81 -6.84 6.65
CA PRO A 190 -20.84 -7.69 7.26
C PRO A 190 -22.20 -7.66 6.55
N ARG A 191 -22.65 -6.49 6.04
CA ARG A 191 -23.90 -6.37 5.26
C ARG A 191 -23.95 -7.31 4.05
N TYR A 192 -22.81 -7.59 3.43
CA TYR A 192 -22.76 -8.49 2.28
C TYR A 192 -23.22 -9.91 2.63
N PHE A 193 -22.77 -10.43 3.77
CA PHE A 193 -23.08 -11.79 4.21
C PHE A 193 -24.49 -11.88 4.79
N GLU A 194 -24.97 -10.82 5.44
CA GLU A 194 -26.35 -10.69 5.87
C GLU A 194 -27.32 -10.65 4.66
N ALA A 195 -27.02 -9.85 3.63
CA ALA A 195 -27.79 -9.80 2.39
C ALA A 195 -27.78 -11.15 1.64
N LEU A 196 -26.66 -11.88 1.68
CA LEU A 196 -26.56 -13.23 1.13
C LEU A 196 -27.44 -14.23 1.92
N GLU A 197 -27.48 -14.11 3.25
CA GLU A 197 -28.40 -14.87 4.10
C GLU A 197 -29.88 -14.52 3.83
N GLU A 198 -30.21 -13.25 3.63
CA GLU A 198 -31.55 -12.81 3.21
C GLU A 198 -31.95 -13.45 1.87
N VAL A 199 -31.03 -13.48 0.90
CA VAL A 199 -31.24 -14.13 -0.41
C VAL A 199 -31.52 -15.63 -0.25
N PHE A 200 -30.75 -16.35 0.56
CA PHE A 200 -31.00 -17.77 0.81
C PHE A 200 -32.32 -18.07 1.56
N LYS A 201 -32.90 -17.08 2.24
CA LYS A 201 -34.20 -17.20 2.94
C LYS A 201 -35.40 -16.89 2.04
N ARG A 202 -35.20 -16.47 0.77
CA ARG A 202 -36.27 -16.11 -0.16
C ARG A 202 -37.07 -17.33 -0.67
N PRO A 203 -38.41 -17.26 -0.78
CA PRO A 203 -39.23 -18.38 -1.26
C PRO A 203 -38.82 -18.93 -2.63
N GLU A 204 -38.42 -18.06 -3.56
CA GLU A 204 -37.97 -18.45 -4.90
C GLU A 204 -36.62 -19.19 -4.89
N VAL A 205 -35.68 -18.77 -4.05
CA VAL A 205 -34.36 -19.42 -3.88
C VAL A 205 -34.50 -20.75 -3.15
N ILE A 206 -35.38 -20.83 -2.15
CA ILE A 206 -35.73 -22.09 -1.48
C ILE A 206 -36.41 -23.05 -2.47
N ALA A 207 -37.31 -22.57 -3.32
CA ALA A 207 -37.98 -23.40 -4.33
C ALA A 207 -37.01 -23.91 -5.42
N GLU A 208 -36.03 -23.10 -5.82
CA GLU A 208 -34.98 -23.48 -6.78
C GLU A 208 -33.96 -24.48 -6.19
N THR A 209 -33.63 -24.36 -4.91
CA THR A 209 -32.63 -25.24 -4.25
C THR A 209 -33.22 -26.54 -3.71
N LYS A 210 -34.51 -26.57 -3.34
CA LYS A 210 -35.19 -27.75 -2.76
C LYS A 210 -35.05 -29.07 -3.55
N PRO A 211 -35.11 -29.11 -4.90
CA PRO A 211 -34.89 -30.34 -5.67
C PRO A 211 -33.51 -30.99 -5.43
N TYR A 212 -32.53 -30.22 -4.96
CA TYR A 212 -31.15 -30.64 -4.78
C TYR A 212 -30.80 -31.06 -3.34
N GLU A 213 -31.72 -30.94 -2.36
CA GLU A 213 -31.50 -31.39 -0.97
C GLU A 213 -30.91 -32.80 -0.87
N GLN A 214 -31.39 -33.71 -1.72
CA GLN A 214 -30.96 -35.10 -1.73
C GLN A 214 -29.51 -35.23 -2.21
N MET A 215 -29.14 -34.46 -3.24
CA MET A 215 -27.76 -34.34 -3.71
C MET A 215 -26.84 -33.71 -2.64
N PHE A 216 -27.33 -32.75 -1.85
CA PHE A 216 -26.56 -32.16 -0.75
C PHE A 216 -26.23 -33.19 0.34
N ARG A 217 -27.21 -34.02 0.73
CA ARG A 217 -27.01 -35.13 1.69
C ARG A 217 -26.06 -36.19 1.14
N GLU A 218 -26.19 -36.56 -0.13
CA GLU A 218 -25.32 -37.52 -0.81
C GLU A 218 -23.87 -37.02 -0.92
N LEU A 219 -23.65 -35.82 -1.46
CA LEU A 219 -22.33 -35.21 -1.60
C LEU A 219 -21.67 -34.92 -0.24
N THR A 220 -22.45 -34.56 0.79
CA THR A 220 -21.92 -34.44 2.17
C THR A 220 -21.37 -35.78 2.67
N ASN A 221 -22.09 -36.88 2.45
CA ASN A 221 -21.65 -38.22 2.82
C ASN A 221 -20.45 -38.69 2.00
N LEU A 222 -20.41 -38.41 0.70
CA LEU A 222 -19.32 -38.80 -0.21
C LEU A 222 -18.02 -38.03 0.04
N THR A 223 -18.11 -36.71 0.24
CA THR A 223 -16.94 -35.82 0.36
C THR A 223 -16.49 -35.57 1.80
N GLY A 224 -17.36 -35.74 2.79
CA GLY A 224 -17.12 -35.36 4.18
C GLY A 224 -17.07 -33.84 4.43
N LYS A 225 -17.35 -33.02 3.40
CA LYS A 225 -17.57 -31.56 3.52
C LYS A 225 -19.06 -31.34 3.75
N SER A 226 -19.44 -30.40 4.63
CA SER A 226 -20.84 -29.99 4.75
C SER A 226 -21.25 -29.27 3.48
N ILE A 227 -22.17 -29.85 2.70
CA ILE A 227 -22.76 -29.23 1.51
C ILE A 227 -24.18 -28.78 1.88
N GLN A 228 -24.43 -27.46 1.91
CA GLN A 228 -25.75 -26.91 2.23
C GLN A 228 -26.20 -25.84 1.23
N SER A 229 -25.28 -25.29 0.43
CA SER A 229 -25.52 -24.15 -0.46
C SER A 229 -25.01 -24.39 -1.88
N ALA A 230 -25.44 -23.51 -2.81
CA ALA A 230 -24.86 -23.41 -4.14
C ALA A 230 -23.36 -23.03 -4.11
N GLU A 231 -22.91 -22.27 -3.11
CA GLU A 231 -21.48 -21.92 -2.93
C GLU A 231 -20.64 -23.16 -2.58
N ASP A 232 -21.18 -24.08 -1.77
CA ASP A 232 -20.51 -25.35 -1.44
C ASP A 232 -20.39 -26.25 -2.67
N ILE A 233 -21.45 -26.31 -3.50
CA ILE A 233 -21.44 -27.01 -4.78
C ILE A 233 -20.41 -26.40 -5.73
N ASN A 234 -20.37 -25.06 -5.87
CA ASN A 234 -19.38 -24.40 -6.73
C ASN A 234 -17.95 -24.64 -6.23
N SER A 235 -17.72 -24.53 -4.93
CA SER A 235 -16.42 -24.81 -4.31
C SER A 235 -15.97 -26.26 -4.58
N LEU A 236 -16.87 -27.25 -4.48
CA LEU A 236 -16.57 -28.64 -4.85
C LEU A 236 -16.37 -28.81 -6.36
N TYR A 237 -17.20 -28.19 -7.20
CA TYR A 237 -17.10 -28.22 -8.66
C TYR A 237 -15.76 -27.67 -9.14
N ILE A 238 -15.32 -26.53 -8.60
CA ILE A 238 -14.03 -25.91 -8.92
C ILE A 238 -12.85 -26.76 -8.43
N THR A 239 -13.01 -27.51 -7.33
CA THR A 239 -11.98 -28.45 -6.84
C THR A 239 -11.84 -29.62 -7.82
N LEU A 240 -12.94 -30.31 -8.15
CA LEU A 240 -12.97 -31.41 -9.11
C LEU A 240 -12.50 -30.97 -10.51
N LEU A 241 -12.88 -29.78 -10.98
CA LEU A 241 -12.40 -29.22 -12.24
C LEU A 241 -10.88 -28.98 -12.21
N ALA A 242 -10.33 -28.48 -11.10
CA ALA A 242 -8.90 -28.26 -10.95
C ALA A 242 -8.09 -29.57 -10.84
N GLU A 243 -8.64 -30.61 -10.21
CA GLU A 243 -8.10 -31.98 -10.25
C GLU A 243 -8.08 -32.52 -11.68
N GLN A 244 -9.21 -32.42 -12.39
CA GLN A 244 -9.37 -32.92 -13.77
C GLN A 244 -8.42 -32.22 -14.75
N GLU A 245 -8.32 -30.89 -14.70
CA GLU A 245 -7.45 -30.06 -15.54
C GLU A 245 -5.95 -30.21 -15.20
N PHE A 246 -5.63 -30.72 -14.00
CA PHE A 246 -4.27 -31.17 -13.64
C PHE A 246 -3.98 -32.60 -14.16
N GLY A 247 -4.99 -33.33 -14.63
CA GLY A 247 -4.88 -34.69 -15.16
C GLY A 247 -5.12 -35.80 -14.13
N TYR A 248 -5.62 -35.48 -12.94
CA TYR A 248 -5.92 -36.47 -11.91
C TYR A 248 -7.23 -37.22 -12.21
N LYS A 249 -7.26 -38.52 -11.89
CA LYS A 249 -8.49 -39.33 -12.01
C LYS A 249 -9.41 -38.95 -10.86
N LEU A 250 -10.56 -38.35 -11.16
CA LEU A 250 -11.58 -38.06 -10.16
C LEU A 250 -12.10 -39.37 -9.50
N PRO A 251 -12.56 -39.32 -8.24
CA PRO A 251 -13.18 -40.46 -7.57
C PRO A 251 -14.35 -41.02 -8.37
N ASP A 252 -14.56 -42.35 -8.38
CA ASP A 252 -15.57 -42.94 -9.26
C ASP A 252 -17.02 -42.46 -8.99
N TRP A 253 -17.33 -41.96 -7.79
CA TRP A 253 -18.62 -41.32 -7.48
C TRP A 253 -18.84 -40.01 -8.25
N SER A 254 -17.80 -39.30 -8.69
CA SER A 254 -17.96 -37.99 -9.34
C SER A 254 -18.71 -38.10 -10.66
N LYS A 255 -18.65 -39.26 -11.32
CA LYS A 255 -19.36 -39.57 -12.59
C LYS A 255 -20.87 -39.39 -12.47
N ASP A 256 -21.42 -39.64 -11.28
CA ASP A 256 -22.86 -39.58 -11.03
C ASP A 256 -23.34 -38.16 -10.70
N TYR A 257 -22.45 -37.15 -10.66
CA TYR A 257 -22.78 -35.77 -10.23
C TYR A 257 -22.10 -34.65 -11.04
N PHE A 258 -20.84 -34.83 -11.44
CA PHE A 258 -19.98 -33.81 -12.04
C PHE A 258 -19.64 -34.14 -13.51
N PRO A 259 -19.74 -33.17 -14.44
CA PRO A 259 -20.18 -31.80 -14.20
C PRO A 259 -21.71 -31.65 -14.10
N ASP A 260 -22.47 -32.44 -14.85
CA ASP A 260 -23.85 -32.15 -15.27
C ASP A 260 -24.85 -31.79 -14.14
N ARG A 261 -24.96 -32.62 -13.09
CA ARG A 261 -25.94 -32.39 -12.00
C ARG A 261 -25.51 -31.29 -11.04
N MET A 262 -24.21 -31.05 -10.91
CA MET A 262 -23.65 -29.98 -10.09
C MET A 262 -23.64 -28.62 -10.81
N GLN A 263 -23.50 -28.61 -12.14
CA GLN A 263 -23.27 -27.39 -12.92
C GLN A 263 -24.31 -26.30 -12.65
N PHE A 264 -25.61 -26.63 -12.67
CA PHE A 264 -26.68 -25.64 -12.46
C PHE A 264 -26.49 -24.82 -11.16
N LEU A 265 -26.16 -25.49 -10.05
CA LEU A 265 -25.94 -24.79 -8.78
C LEU A 265 -24.55 -24.14 -8.69
N ALA A 266 -23.54 -24.72 -9.33
CA ALA A 266 -22.24 -24.04 -9.46
C ALA A 266 -22.40 -22.69 -10.19
N GLU A 267 -23.19 -22.66 -11.27
CA GLU A 267 -23.54 -21.45 -12.01
C GLU A 267 -24.41 -20.49 -11.21
N GLN A 268 -25.47 -20.97 -10.54
CA GLN A 268 -26.34 -20.10 -9.72
C GLN A 268 -25.59 -19.47 -8.54
N SER A 269 -24.49 -20.06 -8.05
CA SER A 269 -23.68 -19.41 -7.01
C SER A 269 -23.16 -18.02 -7.42
N TYR A 270 -22.81 -17.82 -8.69
CA TYR A 270 -22.40 -16.52 -9.24
C TYR A 270 -23.54 -15.50 -9.29
N VAL A 271 -24.77 -15.99 -9.51
CA VAL A 271 -25.98 -15.16 -9.49
C VAL A 271 -26.34 -14.78 -8.06
N TYR A 272 -26.30 -15.72 -7.10
CA TYR A 272 -26.59 -15.45 -5.69
C TYR A 272 -25.55 -14.50 -5.04
N ASN A 273 -24.27 -14.60 -5.41
CA ASN A 273 -23.19 -13.76 -4.89
C ASN A 273 -23.35 -12.26 -5.25
N ALA A 274 -24.19 -11.94 -6.23
CA ALA A 274 -24.52 -10.57 -6.65
C ALA A 274 -26.03 -10.44 -6.97
N TYR A 275 -26.90 -11.04 -6.16
CA TYR A 275 -28.32 -11.22 -6.50
C TYR A 275 -29.15 -9.92 -6.53
N THR A 276 -28.83 -8.97 -5.64
CA THR A 276 -29.54 -7.69 -5.51
C THR A 276 -28.66 -6.52 -5.99
N PRO A 277 -29.25 -5.37 -6.39
CA PRO A 277 -28.48 -4.15 -6.69
C PRO A 277 -27.58 -3.69 -5.54
N GLU A 278 -27.96 -3.96 -4.28
CA GLU A 278 -27.13 -3.71 -3.10
C GLU A 278 -25.88 -4.60 -3.06
N MET A 279 -26.03 -5.92 -3.26
CA MET A 279 -24.89 -6.84 -3.32
C MET A 279 -23.99 -6.54 -4.53
N GLN A 280 -24.59 -6.12 -5.65
CA GLN A 280 -23.88 -5.63 -6.83
C GLN A 280 -23.10 -4.34 -6.52
N LYS A 281 -23.71 -3.38 -5.80
CA LYS A 281 -23.05 -2.15 -5.34
C LYS A 281 -21.90 -2.40 -4.37
N ILE A 282 -21.99 -3.46 -3.56
CA ILE A 282 -20.88 -3.92 -2.72
C ILE A 282 -19.76 -4.53 -3.57
N LYS A 283 -20.06 -5.48 -4.48
CA LYS A 283 -19.05 -6.34 -5.12
C LYS A 283 -18.58 -5.91 -6.51
N GLY A 284 -19.47 -5.54 -7.42
CA GLY A 284 -19.13 -5.09 -8.77
C GLY A 284 -19.01 -3.56 -8.90
N GLY A 285 -19.85 -2.84 -8.16
CA GLY A 285 -19.94 -1.38 -8.13
C GLY A 285 -18.62 -0.63 -7.91
N PRO A 286 -17.70 -1.05 -7.02
CA PRO A 286 -16.42 -0.35 -6.82
C PRO A 286 -15.56 -0.34 -8.09
N PHE A 287 -15.53 -1.46 -8.82
CA PHE A 287 -14.84 -1.55 -10.10
C PHE A 287 -15.49 -0.66 -11.16
N LEU A 288 -16.83 -0.67 -11.27
CA LEU A 288 -17.54 0.18 -12.22
C LEU A 288 -17.30 1.68 -11.95
N LYS A 289 -17.37 2.13 -10.68
CA LYS A 289 -17.06 3.52 -10.29
C LYS A 289 -15.62 3.91 -10.66
N ARG A 290 -14.66 2.99 -10.48
CA ARG A 290 -13.26 3.23 -10.89
C ARG A 290 -13.11 3.32 -12.41
N MET A 291 -13.69 2.36 -13.14
CA MET A 291 -13.64 2.28 -14.59
C MET A 291 -14.27 3.51 -15.26
N TYR A 292 -15.47 3.90 -14.84
CA TYR A 292 -16.17 5.07 -15.39
C TYR A 292 -15.42 6.38 -15.09
N LYS A 293 -14.83 6.52 -13.89
CA LYS A 293 -13.96 7.66 -13.57
C LYS A 293 -12.76 7.76 -14.52
N GLU A 294 -12.17 6.64 -14.93
CA GLU A 294 -11.06 6.60 -15.88
C GLU A 294 -11.51 6.88 -17.33
N MET A 295 -12.69 6.38 -17.75
CA MET A 295 -13.29 6.69 -19.05
C MET A 295 -13.66 8.17 -19.18
N VAL A 296 -14.27 8.77 -18.15
CA VAL A 296 -14.60 10.20 -18.09
C VAL A 296 -13.34 11.06 -18.00
N ALA A 297 -12.31 10.61 -17.26
CA ALA A 297 -11.03 11.31 -17.24
C ALA A 297 -10.32 11.25 -18.61
N LYS A 298 -10.50 10.18 -19.39
CA LYS A 298 -10.02 10.10 -20.77
C LYS A 298 -10.76 11.08 -21.67
N SER A 299 -12.09 11.06 -21.65
CA SER A 299 -12.90 11.88 -22.56
C SER A 299 -12.74 13.38 -22.33
N THR A 300 -12.46 13.79 -21.08
CA THR A 300 -12.13 15.17 -20.68
C THR A 300 -10.65 15.53 -20.83
N GLY A 301 -9.78 14.59 -21.22
CA GLY A 301 -8.33 14.82 -21.32
C GLY A 301 -7.60 15.07 -19.98
N SER A 302 -8.27 14.79 -18.86
CA SER A 302 -7.76 14.97 -17.50
C SER A 302 -7.01 13.75 -16.94
N LEU A 303 -7.11 12.59 -17.61
CA LEU A 303 -6.42 11.34 -17.26
C LEU A 303 -4.89 11.53 -17.14
N LYS A 304 -4.30 10.92 -16.13
CA LYS A 304 -2.85 10.94 -15.87
C LYS A 304 -2.32 9.50 -15.72
N PRO A 305 -1.34 9.07 -16.54
CA PRO A 305 -0.78 9.75 -17.72
C PRO A 305 -1.82 9.93 -18.84
N LYS A 306 -1.68 10.99 -19.67
CA LYS A 306 -2.62 11.26 -20.78
C LYS A 306 -2.61 10.15 -21.86
N ASP A 307 -1.41 9.63 -22.13
CA ASP A 307 -1.12 8.54 -23.08
C ASP A 307 -1.64 7.16 -22.64
N ARG A 308 -2.21 7.06 -21.43
CA ARG A 308 -2.82 5.84 -20.89
C ARG A 308 -3.90 5.36 -21.87
N GLY A 309 -3.67 4.17 -22.43
CA GLY A 309 -4.55 3.51 -23.41
C GLY A 309 -5.15 2.23 -22.87
N MET A 310 -4.54 1.59 -21.87
CA MET A 310 -5.06 0.34 -21.31
C MET A 310 -4.89 0.22 -19.80
N TYR A 311 -5.95 -0.30 -19.17
CA TYR A 311 -5.96 -0.85 -17.83
C TYR A 311 -6.24 -2.36 -17.92
N ILE A 312 -5.33 -3.19 -17.41
CA ILE A 312 -5.48 -4.65 -17.42
C ILE A 312 -5.42 -5.21 -16.00
N TYR A 313 -6.47 -5.96 -15.64
CA TYR A 313 -6.73 -6.47 -14.31
C TYR A 313 -6.83 -8.00 -14.31
N ALA A 314 -6.08 -8.66 -13.43
CA ALA A 314 -6.19 -10.10 -13.20
C ALA A 314 -6.76 -10.41 -11.82
N GLY A 315 -7.84 -11.19 -11.80
CA GLY A 315 -8.53 -11.60 -10.59
C GLY A 315 -9.10 -13.00 -10.72
N HIS A 316 -10.36 -13.15 -10.32
CA HIS A 316 -11.01 -14.43 -10.12
C HIS A 316 -12.29 -14.54 -10.97
N ASP A 317 -12.89 -15.72 -10.91
CA ASP A 317 -14.23 -16.02 -11.44
C ASP A 317 -15.26 -15.05 -10.86
N TRP A 318 -15.25 -14.88 -9.53
CA TRP A 318 -16.07 -13.90 -8.82
C TRP A 318 -15.83 -12.46 -9.30
N THR A 319 -14.59 -12.07 -9.62
CA THR A 319 -14.28 -10.72 -10.13
C THR A 319 -15.05 -10.43 -11.42
N VAL A 320 -14.92 -11.32 -12.41
CA VAL A 320 -15.57 -11.16 -13.72
C VAL A 320 -17.09 -11.29 -13.59
N GLY A 321 -17.57 -12.26 -12.81
CA GLY A 321 -19.00 -12.46 -12.54
C GLY A 321 -19.66 -11.26 -11.89
N ASN A 322 -19.10 -10.72 -10.80
CA ASN A 322 -19.69 -9.60 -10.06
C ASN A 322 -19.76 -8.31 -10.89
N ILE A 323 -18.76 -8.05 -11.74
CA ILE A 323 -18.76 -6.88 -12.65
C ILE A 323 -19.87 -7.01 -13.70
N LEU A 324 -19.99 -8.19 -14.33
CA LEU A 324 -21.00 -8.42 -15.38
C LEU A 324 -22.43 -8.58 -14.81
N MET A 325 -22.56 -9.02 -13.55
CA MET A 325 -23.81 -9.03 -12.79
C MET A 325 -24.27 -7.61 -12.46
N ALA A 326 -23.38 -6.74 -11.96
CA ALA A 326 -23.69 -5.33 -11.71
C ALA A 326 -24.06 -4.58 -12.99
N LEU A 327 -23.47 -4.95 -14.14
CA LEU A 327 -23.88 -4.44 -15.45
C LEU A 327 -25.17 -5.07 -16.01
N GLY A 328 -25.79 -6.04 -15.33
CA GLY A 328 -26.99 -6.74 -15.83
C GLY A 328 -26.79 -7.54 -17.13
N VAL A 329 -25.56 -7.79 -17.57
CA VAL A 329 -25.22 -8.51 -18.82
C VAL A 329 -24.75 -9.96 -18.57
N TRP A 330 -24.60 -10.38 -17.32
CA TRP A 330 -24.22 -11.75 -16.99
C TRP A 330 -25.33 -12.75 -17.31
N LYS A 331 -25.13 -13.51 -18.38
CA LYS A 331 -25.88 -14.74 -18.66
C LYS A 331 -25.36 -15.83 -17.73
N ARG A 332 -26.24 -16.54 -17.01
CA ARG A 332 -25.87 -17.68 -16.15
C ARG A 332 -25.12 -18.74 -16.99
N GLN A 333 -23.87 -18.96 -16.63
CA GLN A 333 -22.92 -19.88 -17.28
C GLN A 333 -21.76 -20.13 -16.31
N MET A 334 -21.03 -21.24 -16.44
CA MET A 334 -19.76 -21.38 -15.71
C MET A 334 -18.70 -20.45 -16.29
N PRO A 335 -18.02 -19.61 -15.46
CA PRO A 335 -16.83 -18.90 -15.91
C PRO A 335 -15.71 -19.93 -16.15
N ARG A 336 -15.16 -19.98 -17.37
CA ARG A 336 -13.98 -20.81 -17.71
C ARG A 336 -12.71 -20.24 -17.05
N PHE A 337 -11.62 -21.00 -17.05
CA PHE A 337 -10.31 -20.40 -16.76
C PHE A 337 -9.95 -19.40 -17.88
N ALA A 338 -9.18 -18.36 -17.56
CA ALA A 338 -8.88 -17.26 -18.49
C ALA A 338 -10.12 -16.61 -19.16
N VAL A 339 -11.29 -16.66 -18.51
CA VAL A 339 -12.46 -15.87 -18.91
C VAL A 339 -12.13 -14.38 -18.78
N MET A 340 -12.47 -13.60 -19.80
CA MET A 340 -12.07 -12.20 -19.93
C MET A 340 -13.23 -11.31 -20.37
N ALA A 341 -13.53 -10.28 -19.57
CA ALA A 341 -14.36 -9.15 -19.94
C ALA A 341 -13.48 -8.02 -20.50
N ILE A 342 -14.00 -7.30 -21.49
CA ILE A 342 -13.33 -6.19 -22.16
C ILE A 342 -14.35 -5.05 -22.30
N PHE A 343 -13.89 -3.82 -22.04
CA PHE A 343 -14.63 -2.59 -22.27
C PHE A 343 -13.79 -1.68 -23.17
N GLU A 344 -14.23 -1.47 -24.41
CA GLU A 344 -13.55 -0.63 -25.40
C GLU A 344 -14.23 0.74 -25.46
N THR A 345 -13.57 1.78 -24.95
CA THR A 345 -14.03 3.16 -25.06
C THR A 345 -13.61 3.75 -26.39
N HIS A 346 -14.60 4.02 -27.23
CA HIS A 346 -14.45 4.64 -28.53
C HIS A 346 -14.84 6.12 -28.50
N ARG A 347 -14.28 6.88 -29.43
CA ARG A 347 -14.77 8.22 -29.79
C ARG A 347 -15.21 8.20 -31.25
N ASP A 348 -16.43 8.67 -31.53
CA ASP A 348 -16.93 8.76 -32.89
C ASP A 348 -16.21 9.87 -33.69
N LYS A 349 -15.99 9.67 -34.99
CA LYS A 349 -15.31 10.64 -35.87
C LYS A 349 -16.25 11.72 -36.42
N GLU A 350 -17.54 11.43 -36.49
CA GLU A 350 -18.55 12.29 -37.10
C GLU A 350 -19.27 13.13 -36.03
N THR A 351 -19.69 12.54 -34.90
CA THR A 351 -20.29 13.29 -33.78
C THR A 351 -19.27 13.78 -32.76
N GLY A 352 -18.13 13.09 -32.64
CA GLY A 352 -17.12 13.38 -31.62
C GLY A 352 -17.46 12.87 -30.21
N GLU A 353 -18.60 12.19 -30.03
CA GLU A 353 -19.08 11.63 -28.78
C GLU A 353 -18.33 10.35 -28.38
N TYR A 354 -18.44 9.96 -27.10
CA TYR A 354 -17.81 8.76 -26.57
C TYR A 354 -18.84 7.66 -26.29
N TYR A 355 -18.55 6.45 -26.75
CA TYR A 355 -19.35 5.24 -26.50
C TYR A 355 -18.46 4.08 -26.06
N VAL A 356 -19.09 3.04 -25.53
CA VAL A 356 -18.41 1.82 -25.06
C VAL A 356 -18.99 0.61 -25.77
N GLU A 357 -18.12 -0.22 -26.33
CA GLU A 357 -18.45 -1.59 -26.77
C GLU A 357 -17.97 -2.58 -25.68
N ILE A 358 -18.85 -3.47 -25.22
CA ILE A 358 -18.57 -4.44 -24.14
C ILE A 358 -18.43 -5.84 -24.75
N PHE A 359 -17.42 -6.60 -24.33
CA PHE A 359 -17.19 -7.96 -24.83
C PHE A 359 -16.87 -8.96 -23.72
N LEU A 360 -17.19 -10.23 -23.97
CA LEU A 360 -16.88 -11.38 -23.12
C LEU A 360 -16.23 -12.49 -23.95
N ARG A 361 -15.13 -13.06 -23.44
CA ARG A 361 -14.50 -14.27 -23.95
C ARG A 361 -14.64 -15.38 -22.90
N ASN A 362 -15.70 -16.18 -23.00
CA ASN A 362 -15.94 -17.36 -22.14
C ASN A 362 -16.13 -18.67 -22.93
N ASP A 363 -16.02 -18.63 -24.26
CA ASP A 363 -16.19 -19.78 -25.15
C ASP A 363 -15.05 -20.83 -25.01
N GLU A 364 -15.32 -22.09 -25.38
CA GLU A 364 -14.34 -23.18 -25.35
C GLU A 364 -13.24 -23.03 -26.42
N HIS A 365 -13.56 -22.48 -27.59
CA HIS A 365 -12.57 -22.13 -28.63
C HIS A 365 -11.95 -20.74 -28.39
N GLY A 366 -12.45 -20.00 -27.39
CA GLY A 366 -12.02 -18.66 -27.05
C GLY A 366 -12.48 -17.57 -28.03
N CYS A 367 -13.61 -17.77 -28.72
CA CYS A 367 -14.31 -16.70 -29.42
C CYS A 367 -14.66 -15.53 -28.47
N LEU A 368 -14.71 -14.33 -29.03
CA LEU A 368 -15.20 -13.13 -28.36
C LEU A 368 -16.69 -12.93 -28.72
N GLU A 369 -17.53 -12.70 -27.72
CA GLU A 369 -18.93 -12.28 -27.84
C GLU A 369 -19.03 -10.78 -27.51
N GLN A 370 -19.80 -10.01 -28.29
CA GLN A 370 -20.17 -8.64 -27.91
C GLN A 370 -21.45 -8.67 -27.07
N LEU A 371 -21.41 -8.06 -25.89
CA LEU A 371 -22.53 -8.00 -24.97
C LEU A 371 -23.34 -6.73 -25.21
N GLN A 372 -24.67 -6.87 -25.34
CA GLN A 372 -25.59 -5.75 -25.34
C GLN A 372 -26.10 -5.50 -23.91
N LEU A 373 -26.02 -4.25 -23.47
CA LEU A 373 -26.62 -3.79 -22.22
C LEU A 373 -28.14 -3.68 -22.38
N LYS A 374 -28.91 -4.04 -21.35
CA LYS A 374 -30.36 -3.84 -21.36
C LYS A 374 -30.67 -2.34 -21.52
N ASP A 375 -31.66 -2.01 -22.36
CA ASP A 375 -32.10 -0.64 -22.65
C ASP A 375 -30.97 0.30 -23.16
N CYS A 376 -29.99 -0.28 -23.87
CA CYS A 376 -28.97 0.40 -24.67
C CYS A 376 -28.61 -0.40 -25.94
N ASP A 377 -27.94 0.24 -26.89
CA ASP A 377 -27.37 -0.42 -28.08
C ASP A 377 -26.01 -1.08 -27.80
N LEU A 378 -25.53 -1.90 -28.75
CA LEU A 378 -24.18 -2.50 -28.75
C LEU A 378 -23.03 -1.48 -28.68
N ARG A 379 -23.33 -0.21 -28.96
CA ARG A 379 -22.47 0.98 -28.80
C ARG A 379 -23.10 1.92 -27.80
N CYS A 380 -23.04 1.56 -26.53
CA CYS A 380 -23.75 2.34 -25.51
C CYS A 380 -23.01 3.67 -25.26
N PRO A 381 -23.65 4.85 -25.40
CA PRO A 381 -23.03 6.13 -25.09
C PRO A 381 -22.50 6.16 -23.66
N LEU A 382 -21.33 6.75 -23.42
CA LEU A 382 -20.67 6.70 -22.11
C LEU A 382 -21.54 7.29 -20.99
N SER A 383 -22.29 8.35 -21.27
CA SER A 383 -23.29 8.92 -20.35
C SER A 383 -24.41 7.93 -20.03
N ARG A 384 -24.99 7.29 -21.05
CA ARG A 384 -26.08 6.31 -20.92
C ARG A 384 -25.64 5.04 -20.20
N LEU A 385 -24.39 4.59 -20.38
CA LEU A 385 -23.80 3.47 -19.64
C LEU A 385 -23.69 3.77 -18.14
N ILE A 386 -23.30 5.00 -17.78
CA ILE A 386 -23.21 5.44 -16.39
C ILE A 386 -24.61 5.56 -15.77
N GLU A 387 -25.57 6.17 -16.48
CA GLU A 387 -26.98 6.28 -16.09
C GLU A 387 -27.60 4.89 -15.81
N LEU A 388 -27.42 3.94 -16.74
CA LEU A 388 -27.88 2.54 -16.61
C LEU A 388 -27.16 1.73 -15.52
N SER A 389 -26.21 2.32 -14.80
CA SER A 389 -25.49 1.70 -13.68
C SER A 389 -25.72 2.43 -12.34
N GLU A 390 -26.55 3.48 -12.28
CA GLU A 390 -26.63 4.37 -11.12
C GLU A 390 -27.05 3.64 -9.83
N ASP A 391 -27.97 2.68 -9.95
CA ASP A 391 -28.45 1.87 -8.84
C ASP A 391 -27.38 0.96 -8.22
N VAL A 392 -26.41 0.50 -9.01
CA VAL A 392 -25.26 -0.34 -8.58
C VAL A 392 -23.97 0.46 -8.32
N LEU A 393 -23.93 1.77 -8.56
CA LEU A 393 -22.74 2.58 -8.30
C LEU A 393 -22.64 3.00 -6.82
N PRO A 394 -21.51 2.76 -6.12
CA PRO A 394 -21.35 3.12 -4.72
C PRO A 394 -21.01 4.61 -4.57
N ASN A 395 -22.03 5.42 -4.34
CA ASN A 395 -21.87 6.86 -4.09
C ASN A 395 -21.47 7.12 -2.62
N GLU A 396 -21.63 6.13 -1.76
CA GLU A 396 -21.32 6.13 -0.35
C GLU A 396 -19.96 5.46 0.00
N PRO A 397 -19.31 5.87 1.11
CA PRO A 397 -18.15 5.19 1.68
C PRO A 397 -18.40 3.69 1.91
N ALA A 398 -17.34 2.88 1.84
CA ALA A 398 -17.44 1.43 1.95
C ALA A 398 -18.10 0.99 3.26
N GLU A 399 -17.84 1.72 4.33
CA GLU A 399 -18.21 1.39 5.70
C GLU A 399 -19.67 1.76 6.00
N ARG A 400 -20.26 2.68 5.23
CA ARG A 400 -21.72 2.91 5.21
C ARG A 400 -22.43 1.81 4.43
N ARG A 401 -21.88 1.42 3.28
CA ARG A 401 -22.40 0.34 2.40
C ARG A 401 -22.34 -1.04 3.05
N CYS A 402 -21.35 -1.26 3.90
CA CYS A 402 -21.06 -2.53 4.55
C CYS A 402 -21.71 -2.71 5.93
N ARG A 403 -22.48 -1.72 6.42
CA ARG A 403 -23.17 -1.81 7.72
C ARG A 403 -24.42 -2.71 7.62
N PRO A 404 -24.52 -3.78 8.43
CA PRO A 404 -25.67 -4.68 8.42
C PRO A 404 -26.93 -4.02 9.01
N HIS A 405 -28.09 -4.62 8.73
CA HIS A 405 -29.40 -4.24 9.28
C HIS A 405 -29.54 -4.68 10.75
N ASP A 406 -29.03 -5.86 11.12
CA ASP A 406 -28.74 -6.19 12.50
C ASP A 406 -27.26 -5.90 12.82
N ASP A 407 -27.00 -4.83 13.57
CA ASP A 407 -25.67 -4.48 14.06
C ASP A 407 -25.05 -5.49 15.05
N ASN A 408 -25.72 -6.61 15.35
CA ASN A 408 -25.12 -7.77 16.02
C ASN A 408 -24.61 -8.86 15.03
N PHE A 409 -24.84 -8.69 13.71
CA PHE A 409 -24.41 -9.63 12.70
C PHE A 409 -22.88 -9.64 12.58
N VAL A 410 -22.27 -10.79 12.91
CA VAL A 410 -20.83 -11.00 12.81
C VAL A 410 -20.51 -11.62 11.45
N GLU A 411 -19.64 -10.96 10.69
CA GLU A 411 -19.13 -11.50 9.42
C GLU A 411 -18.49 -12.89 9.63
N PRO A 412 -18.85 -13.90 8.82
CA PRO A 412 -18.21 -15.21 8.88
C PRO A 412 -16.69 -15.08 8.74
N PRO A 413 -15.88 -15.78 9.56
CA PRO A 413 -14.43 -15.65 9.51
C PRO A 413 -13.94 -15.95 8.09
N PRO A 414 -13.10 -15.09 7.47
CA PRO A 414 -12.74 -15.23 6.07
C PRO A 414 -12.26 -16.63 5.75
N ARG A 415 -12.86 -17.27 4.71
CA ARG A 415 -12.40 -18.57 4.20
C ARG A 415 -10.87 -18.50 4.04
N ILE A 416 -10.17 -19.54 4.50
CA ILE A 416 -8.69 -19.58 4.55
C ILE A 416 -8.12 -19.81 3.14
N ILE A 417 -8.39 -18.86 2.26
CA ILE A 417 -7.92 -18.76 0.90
C ILE A 417 -6.45 -18.32 0.96
N ASP A 418 -5.57 -19.13 0.39
CA ASP A 418 -4.11 -18.95 0.37
C ASP A 418 -3.38 -19.10 1.72
N GLN A 419 -3.77 -20.09 2.55
CA GLN A 419 -2.79 -20.73 3.43
C GLN A 419 -2.06 -21.89 2.74
N ASN A 420 -0.74 -21.74 2.69
CA ASN A 420 0.19 -22.86 2.74
C ASN A 420 -0.29 -23.89 3.79
N GLY A 421 -0.64 -25.10 3.36
CA GLY A 421 -1.58 -25.95 4.10
C GLY A 421 -1.16 -26.44 5.49
N GLN A 422 -2.12 -27.12 6.13
CA GLN A 422 -2.05 -27.92 7.38
C GLN A 422 -2.60 -27.31 8.69
N LEU A 423 -3.23 -26.13 8.72
CA LEU A 423 -3.95 -25.68 9.94
C LEU A 423 -5.13 -26.63 10.30
N ALA A 424 -5.71 -27.30 9.30
CA ALA A 424 -6.69 -28.40 9.45
C ALA A 424 -6.19 -29.60 10.30
N LYS A 425 -4.89 -29.71 10.62
CA LYS A 425 -4.39 -30.74 11.55
C LYS A 425 -4.62 -30.40 13.02
N MET A 426 -4.71 -29.12 13.40
CA MET A 426 -4.70 -28.73 14.83
C MET A 426 -5.99 -29.13 15.56
N MET A 427 -7.15 -28.98 14.92
CA MET A 427 -8.46 -29.29 15.52
C MET A 427 -8.74 -30.80 15.70
N LYS A 428 -7.92 -31.71 15.13
CA LYS A 428 -8.09 -33.17 15.32
C LYS A 428 -7.18 -33.78 16.39
N TYR A 429 -6.18 -33.07 16.88
CA TYR A 429 -5.31 -33.58 17.96
C TYR A 429 -5.79 -33.24 19.38
N LEU A 430 -6.55 -32.16 19.57
CA LEU A 430 -7.13 -31.83 20.89
C LEU A 430 -8.19 -32.84 21.36
N GLY A 431 -8.85 -33.55 20.44
CA GLY A 431 -9.90 -34.53 20.76
C GLY A 431 -9.42 -35.95 21.11
N LEU A 432 -8.11 -36.22 21.08
CA LEU A 432 -7.54 -37.58 21.22
C LEU A 432 -6.38 -37.69 22.22
N LEU A 433 -5.94 -36.59 22.84
CA LEU A 433 -4.84 -36.56 23.83
C LEU A 433 -5.35 -36.55 25.29
N LEU A 434 -6.27 -37.45 25.61
CA LEU A 434 -6.80 -37.64 26.98
C LEU A 434 -6.84 -39.10 27.47
N ILE A 435 -6.35 -40.07 26.69
CA ILE A 435 -6.30 -41.49 27.09
C ILE A 435 -4.94 -42.11 26.72
N SER A 436 -4.42 -42.95 27.63
CA SER A 436 -3.24 -43.81 27.49
C SER A 436 -1.87 -43.15 27.66
N SER A 437 -1.40 -43.12 28.91
CA SER A 437 0.03 -43.09 29.24
C SER A 437 0.52 -44.53 29.38
N CYS A 438 1.62 -44.95 28.71
CA CYS A 438 2.63 -45.90 29.24
C CYS A 438 3.71 -46.38 28.22
N VAL A 439 4.92 -46.61 28.77
CA VAL A 439 5.84 -47.74 28.48
C VAL A 439 6.76 -47.73 27.22
N LEU A 440 8.06 -47.62 27.55
CA LEU A 440 9.29 -48.24 27.00
C LEU A 440 10.04 -47.78 25.71
N ILE A 441 11.27 -47.38 26.01
CA ILE A 441 12.56 -47.34 25.30
C ILE A 441 12.88 -48.62 24.47
N VAL A 442 13.57 -48.48 23.30
CA VAL A 442 14.83 -49.21 22.93
C VAL A 442 15.42 -48.73 21.58
N ARG A 443 16.72 -48.99 21.38
CA ARG A 443 17.64 -48.47 20.34
C ARG A 443 17.52 -49.14 18.95
N GLY A 444 17.96 -48.40 17.92
CA GLY A 444 19.16 -48.79 17.14
C GLY A 444 18.99 -49.20 15.67
N GLY A 445 19.99 -48.84 14.85
CA GLY A 445 20.16 -49.32 13.46
C GLY A 445 20.75 -48.28 12.51
N VAL A 446 21.99 -48.48 12.06
CA VAL A 446 22.65 -47.73 10.96
C VAL A 446 23.19 -48.74 9.96
N ILE A 447 22.96 -48.53 8.67
CA ILE A 447 23.70 -49.15 7.56
C ILE A 447 23.86 -48.09 6.45
N GLU A 448 25.10 -47.91 5.97
CA GLU A 448 25.44 -47.14 4.77
C GLU A 448 25.80 -48.10 3.62
N ILE A 449 25.66 -47.66 2.36
CA ILE A 449 26.29 -48.28 1.19
C ILE A 449 26.78 -47.17 0.26
N GLU A 450 27.98 -47.35 -0.28
CA GLU A 450 28.79 -46.35 -1.01
C GLU A 450 28.46 -46.23 -2.51
N VAL A 451 28.94 -45.16 -3.15
CA VAL A 451 29.24 -45.09 -4.60
C VAL A 451 30.59 -44.34 -4.80
N PRO A 452 31.52 -44.77 -5.67
CA PRO A 452 32.93 -44.32 -5.62
C PRO A 452 33.30 -43.05 -6.43
N GLN A 453 34.55 -42.60 -6.25
CA GLN A 453 35.17 -41.37 -6.81
C GLN A 453 35.86 -41.51 -8.18
N GLU A 454 35.87 -40.40 -8.94
CA GLU A 454 36.99 -39.87 -9.78
C GLU A 454 37.50 -40.75 -10.97
N ILE A 455 38.50 -40.39 -11.80
CA ILE A 455 39.58 -39.37 -11.79
C ILE A 455 39.95 -38.91 -13.23
N THR A 456 40.88 -37.94 -13.35
CA THR A 456 41.74 -37.55 -14.53
C THR A 456 41.18 -36.55 -15.56
N GLU A 457 41.95 -35.62 -16.16
CA GLU A 457 43.31 -35.06 -15.88
C GLU A 457 43.51 -33.67 -16.55
N GLY A 458 44.64 -32.99 -16.26
CA GLY A 458 45.11 -31.76 -16.95
C GLY A 458 46.06 -32.07 -18.13
N PRO A 459 47.13 -31.28 -18.40
CA PRO A 459 47.59 -30.00 -17.84
C PRO A 459 47.33 -28.84 -18.85
N GLU A 460 48.13 -27.80 -19.20
CA GLU A 460 49.49 -27.23 -18.96
C GLU A 460 49.43 -25.75 -19.50
N ASN A 461 50.29 -24.74 -19.27
CA ASN A 461 51.44 -24.49 -18.38
C ASN A 461 51.71 -22.96 -18.25
N ASP A 462 52.70 -22.57 -17.43
CA ASP A 462 53.62 -21.40 -17.52
C ASP A 462 53.14 -19.93 -17.56
N SER A 463 53.83 -18.95 -16.95
CA SER A 463 54.48 -18.85 -15.60
C SER A 463 54.99 -17.41 -15.32
N LYS A 464 54.90 -16.97 -14.04
CA LYS A 464 55.95 -16.28 -13.23
C LYS A 464 55.41 -15.39 -12.09
N ASN A 465 55.75 -15.77 -10.86
CA ASN A 465 56.32 -15.02 -9.72
C ASN A 465 56.06 -13.49 -9.61
N SER A 466 55.88 -12.88 -8.44
CA SER A 466 55.81 -13.31 -7.01
C SER A 466 55.34 -12.07 -6.19
N VAL A 467 54.77 -12.14 -4.97
CA VAL A 467 55.35 -12.57 -3.66
C VAL A 467 54.20 -12.93 -2.71
N GLU A 468 54.48 -13.72 -1.66
CA GLU A 468 53.49 -14.31 -0.75
C GLU A 468 52.79 -13.37 0.24
N ALA A 469 51.60 -13.78 0.67
CA ALA A 469 51.09 -13.59 2.03
C ALA A 469 50.42 -14.91 2.46
N GLU A 470 50.65 -15.37 3.70
CA GLU A 470 50.21 -16.70 4.15
C GLU A 470 48.68 -16.81 4.31
N PRO A 471 48.05 -17.96 3.97
CA PRO A 471 46.65 -18.20 4.26
C PRO A 471 46.44 -18.63 5.73
N PRO A 472 45.57 -17.96 6.50
CA PRO A 472 45.25 -18.41 7.86
C PRO A 472 44.45 -19.72 7.82
N ASN A 473 44.88 -20.69 8.64
CA ASN A 473 44.30 -22.04 8.84
C ASN A 473 42.80 -22.17 8.53
N ILE A 474 42.48 -22.97 7.51
CA ILE A 474 41.12 -23.49 7.31
C ILE A 474 40.93 -24.71 8.22
N SER A 475 40.18 -24.55 9.30
CA SER A 475 39.61 -25.68 10.02
C SER A 475 38.40 -26.24 9.27
N GLU A 476 38.18 -27.55 9.32
CA GLU A 476 37.03 -28.19 8.67
C GLU A 476 35.72 -27.85 9.41
N ILE A 477 34.97 -26.88 8.89
CA ILE A 477 33.70 -26.45 9.48
C ILE A 477 32.55 -27.32 8.97
N ASN A 478 32.32 -28.45 9.64
CA ASN A 478 31.14 -29.29 9.44
C ASN A 478 29.87 -28.52 9.84
N SER A 479 29.26 -27.81 8.89
CA SER A 479 28.00 -27.09 9.07
C SER A 479 27.03 -27.37 7.92
N THR A 480 25.75 -27.03 8.09
CA THR A 480 24.70 -27.18 7.08
C THR A 480 23.83 -25.94 6.99
N LEU A 481 23.68 -25.40 5.78
CA LEU A 481 22.83 -24.24 5.48
C LEU A 481 21.34 -24.60 5.65
N LYS A 482 20.56 -23.70 6.28
CA LYS A 482 19.15 -23.94 6.67
C LYS A 482 18.17 -22.90 6.13
N LEU A 483 18.60 -21.63 6.03
CA LEU A 483 17.79 -20.51 5.51
C LEU A 483 18.73 -19.46 4.91
N VAL A 484 18.30 -18.83 3.81
CA VAL A 484 18.99 -17.70 3.20
C VAL A 484 18.02 -16.52 3.08
N HIS A 485 18.47 -15.31 3.43
CA HIS A 485 17.80 -14.07 3.02
C HIS A 485 18.72 -13.32 2.06
N VAL A 486 18.20 -12.94 0.90
CA VAL A 486 18.93 -12.11 -0.08
C VAL A 486 18.21 -10.78 -0.19
N LEU A 487 18.90 -9.69 0.10
CA LEU A 487 18.41 -8.32 -0.08
C LEU A 487 19.32 -7.60 -1.09
N PHE A 488 18.76 -7.06 -2.16
CA PHE A 488 19.53 -6.38 -3.20
C PHE A 488 18.89 -5.06 -3.66
N ARG A 489 19.73 -4.11 -4.08
CA ARG A 489 19.29 -2.86 -4.75
C ARG A 489 18.80 -3.20 -6.17
N HIS A 490 17.84 -2.46 -6.68
CA HIS A 490 17.50 -2.51 -8.11
C HIS A 490 18.73 -2.25 -9.01
N GLY A 491 18.64 -2.73 -10.25
CA GLY A 491 19.70 -2.52 -11.23
C GLY A 491 19.84 -1.07 -11.72
N PRO A 492 20.80 -0.84 -12.64
CA PRO A 492 21.00 0.45 -13.29
C PRO A 492 19.71 0.98 -13.93
N ARG A 493 19.56 2.29 -13.89
CA ARG A 493 18.35 2.97 -14.34
C ARG A 493 18.69 4.30 -14.99
N THR A 494 17.74 4.81 -15.75
CA THR A 494 17.70 6.22 -16.15
C THR A 494 17.59 7.12 -14.89
N PRO A 495 17.96 8.41 -14.97
CA PRO A 495 17.77 9.35 -13.88
C PRO A 495 16.30 9.39 -13.42
N VAL A 496 16.06 9.60 -12.12
CA VAL A 496 14.71 9.89 -11.60
C VAL A 496 14.43 11.40 -11.67
N THR A 497 15.50 12.19 -11.57
CA THR A 497 15.61 13.65 -11.59
C THR A 497 17.04 13.99 -12.06
N THR A 498 17.30 15.24 -12.45
CA THR A 498 18.65 15.77 -12.80
C THR A 498 18.83 17.20 -12.28
N TYR A 499 19.62 18.11 -12.87
CA TYR A 499 19.95 19.46 -12.33
C TYR A 499 19.86 20.61 -13.38
N PRO A 500 19.45 21.85 -13.01
CA PRO A 500 19.37 23.40 -14.21
C PRO A 500 20.56 23.71 -15.12
N THR A 501 21.51 22.80 -15.28
CA THR A 501 22.64 22.90 -16.24
C THR A 501 22.94 21.58 -16.94
N ASP A 502 22.21 20.51 -16.62
CA ASP A 502 22.35 19.21 -17.28
C ASP A 502 21.85 19.30 -18.74
N PRO A 503 22.65 18.88 -19.74
CA PRO A 503 22.25 18.93 -21.15
C PRO A 503 21.08 17.99 -21.49
N TYR A 504 20.82 16.97 -20.65
CA TYR A 504 19.81 15.94 -20.82
C TYR A 504 18.52 16.21 -20.03
N ILE A 505 18.32 17.38 -19.43
CA ILE A 505 17.09 17.65 -18.67
C ILE A 505 15.80 17.55 -19.50
N ASN A 506 15.85 17.85 -20.80
CA ASN A 506 14.70 17.70 -21.70
C ASN A 506 14.64 16.30 -22.36
N GLU A 507 15.51 15.37 -21.95
CA GLU A 507 15.50 13.99 -22.47
C GLU A 507 14.27 13.22 -21.97
N THR A 508 13.75 12.38 -22.84
CA THR A 508 12.62 11.48 -22.61
C THR A 508 13.05 10.12 -22.06
N PHE A 509 14.32 9.75 -22.26
CA PHE A 509 14.91 8.44 -21.98
C PHE A 509 14.16 7.28 -22.66
N MET A 510 13.55 7.55 -23.81
CA MET A 510 12.83 6.55 -24.61
C MET A 510 13.78 5.43 -25.09
N PRO A 511 13.36 4.15 -25.10
CA PRO A 511 12.00 3.63 -24.85
C PRO A 511 11.61 3.49 -23.37
N PHE A 512 12.51 3.75 -22.42
CA PHE A 512 12.38 3.33 -21.02
C PHE A 512 11.61 4.33 -20.15
N GLY A 513 11.76 5.62 -20.41
CA GLY A 513 11.25 6.70 -19.56
C GLY A 513 12.15 7.00 -18.35
N TRP A 514 11.75 7.98 -17.55
CA TRP A 514 12.48 8.41 -16.34
C TRP A 514 12.38 7.38 -15.20
N GLY A 515 13.47 7.19 -14.47
CA GLY A 515 13.58 6.31 -13.30
C GLY A 515 13.43 4.80 -13.57
N ALA A 516 13.55 4.36 -14.82
CA ALA A 516 13.27 3.02 -15.31
C ALA A 516 14.54 2.18 -15.60
N LEU A 517 14.43 0.85 -15.60
CA LEU A 517 15.56 -0.05 -15.87
C LEU A 517 15.96 -0.06 -17.35
N THR A 518 17.26 0.05 -17.62
CA THR A 518 17.83 -0.07 -18.97
C THR A 518 17.95 -1.54 -19.40
N ASN A 519 18.14 -1.81 -20.70
CA ASN A 519 18.41 -3.18 -21.16
C ASN A 519 19.72 -3.75 -20.58
N GLY A 520 20.74 -2.91 -20.36
CA GLY A 520 21.98 -3.32 -19.68
C GLY A 520 21.73 -3.79 -18.24
N ALA A 521 20.85 -3.10 -17.51
CA ALA A 521 20.42 -3.51 -16.18
C ALA A 521 19.69 -4.86 -16.18
N LYS A 522 18.78 -5.08 -17.14
CA LYS A 522 18.10 -6.38 -17.31
C LYS A 522 19.11 -7.52 -17.45
N VAL A 523 20.18 -7.32 -18.24
CA VAL A 523 21.29 -8.30 -18.36
C VAL A 523 22.06 -8.49 -17.04
N GLU A 524 22.41 -7.41 -16.34
CA GLU A 524 23.15 -7.46 -15.07
C GLU A 524 22.39 -8.25 -13.98
N LEU A 525 21.11 -7.94 -13.80
CA LEU A 525 20.23 -8.59 -12.83
C LEU A 525 19.99 -10.08 -13.16
N TYR A 526 19.88 -10.41 -14.45
CA TYR A 526 19.78 -11.80 -14.91
C TYR A 526 21.07 -12.61 -14.62
N LYS A 527 22.25 -11.97 -14.72
CA LYS A 527 23.52 -12.59 -14.28
C LYS A 527 23.51 -12.87 -12.78
N ILE A 528 23.03 -11.94 -11.95
CA ILE A 528 22.96 -12.12 -10.48
C ILE A 528 22.03 -13.28 -10.11
N GLY A 529 20.88 -13.40 -10.78
CA GLY A 529 20.02 -14.59 -10.65
C GLY A 529 20.79 -15.90 -10.91
N LYS A 530 21.62 -15.93 -11.95
CA LYS A 530 22.49 -17.09 -12.27
C LYS A 530 23.66 -17.28 -11.30
N GLN A 531 24.19 -16.23 -10.68
CA GLN A 531 25.20 -16.32 -9.61
C GLN A 531 24.59 -16.95 -8.35
N LEU A 532 23.44 -16.43 -7.90
CA LEU A 532 22.68 -17.00 -6.78
C LEU A 532 22.30 -18.46 -7.05
N ARG A 533 21.94 -18.80 -8.30
CA ARG A 533 21.64 -20.18 -8.69
C ARG A 533 22.85 -21.11 -8.60
N ARG A 534 24.06 -20.61 -8.87
CA ARG A 534 25.31 -21.37 -8.71
C ARG A 534 25.66 -21.52 -7.22
N ARG A 535 25.67 -20.41 -6.46
CA ARG A 535 26.02 -20.41 -5.03
C ARG A 535 25.13 -21.32 -4.19
N TYR A 536 23.82 -21.31 -4.46
CA TYR A 536 22.84 -22.12 -3.72
C TYR A 536 22.32 -23.33 -4.51
N LYS A 537 23.10 -23.85 -5.48
CA LYS A 537 22.71 -24.97 -6.35
C LYS A 537 22.23 -26.19 -5.56
N ASP A 538 22.99 -26.59 -4.55
CA ASP A 538 22.75 -27.82 -3.80
C ASP A 538 21.85 -27.59 -2.57
N PHE A 539 21.53 -26.33 -2.27
CA PHE A 539 20.57 -25.93 -1.24
C PHE A 539 19.16 -25.73 -1.81
N LEU A 540 19.02 -25.14 -3.01
CA LEU A 540 17.73 -24.87 -3.67
C LEU A 540 17.33 -25.99 -4.65
N PRO A 541 16.02 -26.35 -4.73
CA PRO A 541 15.50 -27.38 -5.63
C PRO A 541 15.80 -27.11 -7.11
N ALA A 542 15.63 -28.13 -7.97
CA ALA A 542 15.91 -28.07 -9.41
C ALA A 542 15.10 -26.97 -10.15
N TYR A 543 13.88 -26.68 -9.70
CA TYR A 543 12.94 -25.70 -10.27
C TYR A 543 12.31 -24.83 -9.16
N TYR A 544 11.54 -23.82 -9.54
CA TYR A 544 10.77 -22.99 -8.60
C TYR A 544 9.70 -23.82 -7.89
N GLN A 545 9.74 -23.84 -6.56
CA GLN A 545 8.67 -24.36 -5.69
C GLN A 545 8.15 -23.21 -4.80
N PRO A 546 6.84 -22.91 -4.80
CA PRO A 546 6.23 -21.84 -3.99
C PRO A 546 6.55 -21.93 -2.49
N GLU A 547 6.73 -23.15 -2.00
CA GLU A 547 6.97 -23.44 -0.60
C GLU A 547 8.40 -23.10 -0.18
N VAL A 548 9.33 -23.06 -1.13
CA VAL A 548 10.77 -22.96 -0.87
C VAL A 548 11.28 -21.52 -0.94
N ILE A 549 10.81 -20.69 -1.89
CA ILE A 549 11.18 -19.26 -1.99
C ILE A 549 9.99 -18.29 -1.90
N ARG A 550 10.12 -17.22 -1.10
CA ARG A 550 9.22 -16.06 -1.13
C ARG A 550 9.96 -14.86 -1.70
N ALA A 551 9.37 -14.22 -2.72
CA ALA A 551 9.89 -13.01 -3.33
C ALA A 551 9.08 -11.77 -2.89
N GLN A 552 9.75 -10.67 -2.55
CA GLN A 552 9.11 -9.42 -2.16
C GLN A 552 9.83 -8.19 -2.74
N SER A 553 9.08 -7.19 -3.18
CA SER A 553 9.60 -5.92 -3.68
C SER A 553 8.92 -4.77 -2.95
N SER A 554 9.60 -3.63 -2.84
CA SER A 554 8.90 -2.37 -2.65
C SER A 554 8.03 -2.02 -3.85
N GLU A 555 7.03 -1.15 -3.67
CA GLU A 555 6.24 -0.55 -4.75
C GLU A 555 7.09 0.42 -5.59
N SER A 556 7.92 -0.10 -6.48
CA SER A 556 8.59 0.69 -7.51
C SER A 556 8.75 -0.13 -8.78
N PRO A 557 8.40 0.41 -9.97
CA PRO A 557 8.53 -0.31 -11.23
C PRO A 557 9.90 -0.98 -11.41
N ARG A 558 10.98 -0.26 -11.09
CA ARG A 558 12.35 -0.76 -11.19
C ARG A 558 12.72 -1.85 -10.17
N THR A 559 12.15 -1.87 -8.95
CA THR A 559 12.44 -2.95 -7.99
C THR A 559 11.65 -4.21 -8.34
N MET A 560 10.38 -4.07 -8.73
CA MET A 560 9.57 -5.17 -9.25
C MET A 560 10.22 -5.80 -10.48
N MET A 561 10.59 -4.99 -11.47
CA MET A 561 11.28 -5.48 -12.67
C MET A 561 12.65 -6.10 -12.33
N SER A 562 13.39 -5.55 -11.37
CA SER A 562 14.69 -6.12 -10.95
C SER A 562 14.53 -7.50 -10.33
N LEU A 563 13.50 -7.69 -9.52
CA LEU A 563 13.19 -8.97 -8.91
C LEU A 563 12.70 -10.00 -9.91
N GLN A 564 11.88 -9.60 -10.90
CA GLN A 564 11.54 -10.46 -12.04
C GLN A 564 12.79 -10.92 -12.81
N MET A 565 13.78 -10.02 -13.02
CA MET A 565 15.04 -10.36 -13.69
C MET A 565 15.91 -11.34 -12.91
N VAL A 566 16.07 -11.13 -11.59
CA VAL A 566 16.82 -12.06 -10.73
C VAL A 566 16.13 -13.42 -10.65
N LEU A 567 14.79 -13.46 -10.50
CA LEU A 567 14.01 -14.69 -10.50
C LEU A 567 14.12 -15.45 -11.83
N ALA A 568 14.11 -14.76 -12.98
CA ALA A 568 14.33 -15.37 -14.29
C ALA A 568 15.72 -16.01 -14.44
N GLY A 569 16.75 -15.43 -13.81
CA GLY A 569 18.09 -16.02 -13.76
C GLY A 569 18.23 -17.15 -12.73
N LEU A 570 17.43 -17.11 -11.65
CA LEU A 570 17.49 -18.04 -10.51
C LEU A 570 16.71 -19.34 -10.76
N PHE A 571 15.52 -19.26 -11.38
CA PHE A 571 14.66 -20.40 -11.68
C PHE A 571 14.24 -20.48 -13.16
N PRO A 572 15.20 -20.59 -14.10
CA PRO A 572 14.89 -20.94 -15.49
C PRO A 572 14.14 -22.29 -15.53
N PRO A 573 12.99 -22.41 -16.22
CA PRO A 573 12.22 -23.65 -16.28
C PRO A 573 12.77 -24.73 -17.24
N GLU A 574 13.65 -24.37 -18.18
CA GLU A 574 14.21 -25.28 -19.21
C GLU A 574 14.86 -26.54 -18.60
N ASN A 575 14.56 -27.71 -19.16
CA ASN A 575 14.96 -29.03 -18.66
C ASN A 575 14.41 -29.38 -17.26
N THR A 576 13.26 -28.81 -16.86
CA THR A 576 12.59 -29.13 -15.58
C THR A 576 11.10 -29.44 -15.78
N PRO A 577 10.44 -30.10 -14.81
CA PRO A 577 8.97 -30.27 -14.83
C PRO A 577 8.16 -28.96 -14.90
N MET A 578 8.78 -27.79 -14.65
CA MET A 578 8.15 -26.48 -14.81
C MET A 578 8.26 -25.90 -16.23
N GLU A 579 8.87 -26.64 -17.18
CA GLU A 579 8.93 -26.26 -18.58
C GLU A 579 7.53 -26.28 -19.24
N TRP A 580 7.04 -25.08 -19.56
CA TRP A 580 5.70 -24.88 -20.11
C TRP A 580 5.72 -24.41 -21.57
N ASN A 581 6.82 -23.80 -22.03
CA ASN A 581 7.01 -23.26 -23.38
C ASN A 581 8.47 -23.41 -23.85
N LEU A 582 8.71 -24.32 -24.80
CA LEU A 582 10.05 -24.63 -25.34
C LEU A 582 10.75 -23.45 -26.03
N MET A 583 10.00 -22.40 -26.40
CA MET A 583 10.55 -21.20 -27.06
C MET A 583 10.83 -20.05 -26.08
N LEU A 584 10.59 -20.26 -24.77
CA LEU A 584 10.71 -19.24 -23.74
C LEU A 584 11.20 -19.82 -22.40
N ASN A 585 12.52 -19.80 -22.18
CA ASN A 585 13.14 -20.16 -20.90
C ASN A 585 12.94 -19.08 -19.81
N TRP A 586 11.68 -18.86 -19.45
CA TRP A 586 11.21 -18.02 -18.34
C TRP A 586 9.88 -18.58 -17.82
N GLN A 587 9.59 -18.38 -16.54
CA GLN A 587 8.30 -18.71 -15.95
C GLN A 587 7.81 -17.59 -15.02
N PRO A 588 6.50 -17.38 -14.91
CA PRO A 588 5.95 -16.42 -13.95
C PRO A 588 6.22 -16.89 -12.52
N ILE A 589 6.64 -15.95 -11.66
CA ILE A 589 6.83 -16.19 -10.22
C ILE A 589 6.20 -15.00 -9.47
N PRO A 590 5.31 -15.25 -8.48
CA PRO A 590 4.64 -14.18 -7.74
C PRO A 590 5.65 -13.34 -6.95
N ILE A 591 5.43 -12.02 -6.95
CA ILE A 591 6.20 -11.04 -6.18
C ILE A 591 5.21 -10.33 -5.29
N MET A 592 5.40 -10.44 -3.97
CA MET A 592 4.60 -9.66 -3.03
C MET A 592 5.12 -8.22 -2.98
N MET A 593 4.22 -7.28 -2.74
CA MET A 593 4.58 -5.89 -2.43
C MET A 593 3.76 -5.38 -1.25
N GLU A 594 4.21 -4.26 -0.70
CA GLU A 594 3.60 -3.49 0.38
C GLU A 594 3.60 -2.02 -0.12
N PRO A 595 2.50 -1.26 -0.02
CA PRO A 595 2.40 0.09 -0.59
C PRO A 595 3.50 1.06 -0.13
N GLU A 596 3.88 2.05 -0.95
CA GLU A 596 4.95 3.01 -0.58
C GLU A 596 4.65 3.79 0.71
N GLU A 597 3.38 4.00 1.03
CA GLU A 597 2.90 4.68 2.24
C GLU A 597 3.04 3.84 3.53
N THR A 598 3.09 2.51 3.43
CA THR A 598 3.14 1.58 4.60
C THR A 598 4.43 0.76 4.67
N ASP A 599 5.20 0.64 3.58
CA ASP A 599 6.43 -0.14 3.54
C ASP A 599 7.57 0.51 4.35
N VAL A 600 7.76 -0.03 5.56
CA VAL A 600 8.90 0.22 6.47
C VAL A 600 10.07 -0.75 6.30
N ARG A 601 9.93 -1.83 5.53
CA ARG A 601 10.87 -2.96 5.56
C ARG A 601 11.82 -2.97 4.36
N ILE A 602 11.35 -2.57 3.18
CA ILE A 602 12.08 -2.64 1.91
C ILE A 602 12.16 -1.25 1.27
N ARG A 603 11.03 -0.56 1.08
CA ARG A 603 11.00 0.84 0.63
C ARG A 603 11.49 1.80 1.71
N MET A 604 11.16 1.49 2.97
CA MET A 604 11.49 2.27 4.17
C MET A 604 10.99 3.73 4.12
N LYS A 605 9.83 3.96 3.49
CA LYS A 605 9.29 5.31 3.18
C LYS A 605 8.03 5.72 3.94
N ALA A 606 7.36 4.80 4.63
CA ALA A 606 6.23 5.15 5.48
C ALA A 606 6.58 6.37 6.36
N PRO A 607 5.74 7.43 6.46
CA PRO A 607 6.17 8.72 6.99
C PRO A 607 6.72 8.65 8.42
N CYS A 608 7.95 9.15 8.64
CA CYS A 608 8.59 9.07 9.96
C CYS A 608 9.25 10.40 10.38
N PRO A 609 8.47 11.35 10.94
CA PRO A 609 8.99 12.65 11.35
C PRO A 609 10.20 12.60 12.30
N ARG A 610 10.27 11.61 13.20
CA ARG A 610 11.44 11.46 14.10
C ARG A 610 12.72 11.10 13.38
N TYR A 611 12.63 10.32 12.30
CA TYR A 611 13.80 10.00 11.49
C TYR A 611 14.35 11.25 10.81
N ASP A 612 13.47 12.08 10.24
CA ASP A 612 13.86 13.33 9.57
C ASP A 612 14.59 14.28 10.55
N GLU A 613 14.08 14.46 11.78
CA GLU A 613 14.80 15.17 12.85
C GLU A 613 16.12 14.52 13.25
N ALA A 614 16.15 13.19 13.41
CA ALA A 614 17.33 12.49 13.89
C ALA A 614 18.50 12.59 12.89
N VAL A 615 18.22 12.66 11.58
CA VAL A 615 19.26 12.94 10.59
C VAL A 615 19.66 14.43 10.60
N LEU A 616 18.77 15.37 10.94
CA LEU A 616 19.14 16.78 11.16
C LEU A 616 20.00 17.00 12.40
N GLU A 617 19.71 16.30 13.48
CA GLU A 617 20.56 16.27 14.68
C GLU A 617 21.98 15.82 14.31
N VAL A 618 22.11 14.81 13.43
CA VAL A 618 23.39 14.33 12.88
C VAL A 618 24.05 15.33 11.95
N ILE A 619 23.33 15.92 11.00
CA ILE A 619 23.84 16.96 10.10
C ILE A 619 24.35 18.18 10.89
N ASN A 620 23.76 18.44 12.06
CA ASN A 620 24.16 19.53 12.93
C ASN A 620 25.36 19.23 13.86
N LEU A 621 25.87 18.00 13.88
CA LEU A 621 27.02 17.64 14.72
C LEU A 621 28.29 18.41 14.32
N PRO A 622 29.17 18.78 15.27
CA PRO A 622 30.39 19.54 14.98
C PRO A 622 31.27 18.90 13.92
N GLU A 623 31.48 17.58 13.97
CA GLU A 623 32.29 16.83 13.00
C GLU A 623 31.67 16.77 11.60
N VAL A 624 30.34 16.83 11.50
CA VAL A 624 29.62 16.84 10.22
C VAL A 624 29.63 18.24 9.61
N LYS A 625 29.45 19.29 10.43
CA LYS A 625 29.65 20.69 10.01
C LYS A 625 31.10 20.95 9.59
N GLN A 626 32.07 20.39 10.31
CA GLN A 626 33.49 20.47 9.95
C GLN A 626 33.75 19.83 8.59
N LEU A 627 33.25 18.61 8.31
CA LEU A 627 33.43 17.98 7.00
C LEU A 627 32.84 18.83 5.87
N HIS A 628 31.64 19.38 6.05
CA HIS A 628 31.03 20.27 5.06
C HIS A 628 31.83 21.57 4.86
N ALA A 629 32.42 22.14 5.93
CA ALA A 629 33.26 23.33 5.85
C ALA A 629 34.61 23.05 5.15
N GLU A 630 35.27 21.92 5.47
CA GLU A 630 36.52 21.46 4.83
C GLU A 630 36.33 21.15 3.34
N ASN A 631 35.11 20.84 2.91
CA ASN A 631 34.75 20.59 1.51
C ASN A 631 33.94 21.74 0.89
N SER A 632 33.90 22.92 1.51
CA SER A 632 33.06 24.04 1.06
C SER A 632 33.39 24.54 -0.35
N ASP A 633 34.67 24.50 -0.75
CA ASP A 633 35.09 24.77 -2.13
C ASP A 633 34.42 23.79 -3.13
N LEU A 634 34.46 22.49 -2.86
CA LEU A 634 33.84 21.46 -3.71
C LEU A 634 32.31 21.61 -3.76
N LEU A 635 31.66 21.92 -2.63
CA LEU A 635 30.22 22.18 -2.56
C LEU A 635 29.84 23.44 -3.38
N GLN A 636 30.67 24.49 -3.32
CA GLN A 636 30.47 25.73 -4.07
C GLN A 636 30.77 25.57 -5.57
N GLU A 637 31.78 24.78 -5.95
CA GLU A 637 32.08 24.42 -7.34
C GLU A 637 30.94 23.60 -7.95
N LEU A 638 30.46 22.56 -7.24
CA LEU A 638 29.29 21.79 -7.67
C LEU A 638 28.03 22.67 -7.74
N THR A 639 27.82 23.60 -6.81
CA THR A 639 26.74 24.60 -6.87
C THR A 639 26.80 25.43 -8.16
N ASN A 640 28.00 25.86 -8.58
CA ASN A 640 28.16 26.66 -9.80
C ASN A 640 28.01 25.81 -11.08
N LEU A 641 28.56 24.59 -11.10
CA LEU A 641 28.56 23.69 -12.25
C LEU A 641 27.20 23.03 -12.48
N THR A 642 26.51 22.65 -11.40
CA THR A 642 25.21 21.97 -11.44
C THR A 642 24.04 22.90 -11.16
N GLY A 643 24.28 24.20 -10.91
CA GLY A 643 23.27 25.22 -10.57
C GLY A 643 22.38 24.92 -9.35
N LEU A 644 22.67 23.85 -8.59
CA LEU A 644 21.95 23.46 -7.39
C LEU A 644 22.45 24.22 -6.17
N ASN A 645 21.65 24.32 -5.11
CA ASN A 645 22.13 24.80 -3.81
C ASN A 645 22.81 23.66 -3.04
N VAL A 646 23.99 23.23 -3.51
CA VAL A 646 24.71 22.05 -3.00
C VAL A 646 25.37 22.43 -1.68
N THR A 647 24.79 21.98 -0.57
CA THR A 647 25.14 22.41 0.79
C THR A 647 25.51 21.26 1.72
N HIS A 648 25.04 20.05 1.43
CA HIS A 648 25.23 18.85 2.25
C HIS A 648 25.72 17.66 1.43
N THR A 649 26.31 16.66 2.09
CA THR A 649 26.74 15.38 1.45
C THR A 649 25.67 14.77 0.55
N HIS A 650 24.41 14.78 0.98
CA HIS A 650 23.29 14.22 0.21
C HIS A 650 23.05 14.95 -1.11
N ASP A 651 23.32 16.26 -1.20
CA ASP A 651 23.20 16.99 -2.46
C ASP A 651 24.24 16.50 -3.48
N VAL A 652 25.47 16.27 -3.00
CA VAL A 652 26.53 15.63 -3.78
C VAL A 652 26.13 14.21 -4.18
N THR A 653 25.48 13.45 -3.27
CA THR A 653 24.94 12.11 -3.57
C THR A 653 23.89 12.14 -4.68
N ASN A 654 23.03 13.16 -4.73
CA ASN A 654 21.98 13.27 -5.74
C ASN A 654 22.57 13.52 -7.14
N ILE A 655 23.54 14.44 -7.24
CA ILE A 655 24.29 14.70 -8.47
C ILE A 655 25.09 13.45 -8.86
N PHE A 656 25.77 12.80 -7.91
CA PHE A 656 26.55 11.59 -8.15
C PHE A 656 25.68 10.45 -8.69
N ILE A 657 24.48 10.26 -8.14
CA ILE A 657 23.50 9.25 -8.59
C ILE A 657 22.94 9.60 -9.97
N THR A 658 22.73 10.88 -10.27
CA THR A 658 22.29 11.38 -11.58
C THR A 658 23.33 11.06 -12.65
N LEU A 659 24.57 11.51 -12.45
CA LEU A 659 25.71 11.21 -13.33
C LEU A 659 25.96 9.70 -13.47
N GLN A 660 25.83 8.93 -12.38
CA GLN A 660 25.91 7.46 -12.42
C GLN A 660 24.78 6.84 -13.27
N SER A 661 23.60 7.46 -13.30
CA SER A 661 22.44 7.00 -14.08
C SER A 661 22.62 7.32 -15.57
N GLU A 662 23.11 8.52 -15.91
CA GLU A 662 23.44 8.92 -17.29
C GLU A 662 24.59 8.10 -17.87
N GLN A 663 25.69 7.92 -17.12
CA GLN A 663 26.82 7.08 -17.53
C GLN A 663 26.39 5.62 -17.73
N ALA A 664 25.52 5.07 -16.86
CA ALA A 664 24.99 3.71 -16.99
C ALA A 664 23.89 3.57 -18.05
N TYR A 665 23.33 4.68 -18.55
CA TYR A 665 22.48 4.71 -19.75
C TYR A 665 23.31 4.81 -21.04
N GLY A 666 24.55 5.33 -20.95
CA GLY A 666 25.50 5.44 -22.05
C GLY A 666 25.67 6.86 -22.61
N LEU A 667 25.32 7.89 -21.84
CA LEU A 667 25.47 9.29 -22.23
C LEU A 667 26.90 9.80 -21.95
N GLU A 668 27.35 10.79 -22.74
CA GLU A 668 28.61 11.48 -22.47
C GLU A 668 28.39 12.51 -21.36
N LEU A 669 29.01 12.30 -20.19
CA LEU A 669 28.87 13.23 -19.08
C LEU A 669 29.48 14.61 -19.44
N PRO A 670 28.91 15.73 -18.96
CA PRO A 670 29.42 17.07 -19.22
C PRO A 670 30.92 17.21 -18.95
N SER A 671 31.64 18.00 -19.75
CA SER A 671 33.11 18.05 -19.73
C SER A 671 33.72 18.32 -18.35
N TRP A 672 33.07 19.14 -17.52
CA TRP A 672 33.51 19.43 -16.16
C TRP A 672 33.59 18.17 -15.28
N THR A 673 32.73 17.17 -15.49
CA THR A 673 32.65 15.98 -14.63
C THR A 673 33.96 15.21 -14.55
N LYS A 674 34.84 15.31 -15.56
CA LYS A 674 36.16 14.67 -15.60
C LYS A 674 37.09 15.08 -14.46
N ASP A 675 36.88 16.26 -13.89
CA ASP A 675 37.67 16.79 -12.78
C ASP A 675 37.04 16.52 -11.39
N TYR A 676 35.87 15.85 -11.32
CA TYR A 676 35.07 15.71 -10.09
C TYR A 676 34.49 14.31 -9.85
N TYR A 677 34.03 13.65 -10.92
CA TYR A 677 33.25 12.42 -10.88
C TYR A 677 34.03 11.25 -11.51
N PRO A 678 34.14 10.10 -10.81
CA PRO A 678 33.63 9.85 -9.46
C PRO A 678 34.51 10.41 -8.32
N GLU A 679 35.81 10.66 -8.54
CA GLU A 679 36.83 10.63 -7.48
C GLU A 679 36.66 11.67 -6.36
N LYS A 680 36.43 12.95 -6.69
CA LYS A 680 36.28 14.00 -5.67
C LYS A 680 34.92 13.94 -4.98
N MET A 681 33.87 13.55 -5.71
CA MET A 681 32.51 13.48 -5.19
C MET A 681 32.25 12.27 -4.30
N LEU A 682 32.89 11.14 -4.58
CA LEU A 682 32.63 9.85 -3.93
C LEU A 682 32.74 9.86 -2.39
N PRO A 683 33.75 10.50 -1.75
CA PRO A 683 33.85 10.55 -0.29
C PRO A 683 32.65 11.24 0.38
N LEU A 684 32.12 12.31 -0.22
CA LEU A 684 30.92 12.98 0.28
C LEU A 684 29.66 12.18 -0.06
N ALA A 685 29.57 11.63 -1.27
CA ALA A 685 28.42 10.84 -1.71
C ALA A 685 28.21 9.54 -0.90
N GLY A 686 29.28 8.94 -0.37
CA GLY A 686 29.20 7.81 0.55
C GLY A 686 28.79 8.21 1.98
N LYS A 687 29.18 9.40 2.45
CA LYS A 687 28.90 9.89 3.80
C LYS A 687 27.43 10.15 4.08
N SER A 688 26.62 10.52 3.08
CA SER A 688 25.17 10.70 3.24
C SER A 688 24.48 9.46 3.85
N TYR A 689 24.83 8.27 3.34
CA TYR A 689 24.31 6.98 3.80
C TYR A 689 24.82 6.57 5.19
N VAL A 690 25.89 7.21 5.68
CA VAL A 690 26.32 7.08 7.07
C VAL A 690 25.49 7.99 7.97
N TYR A 691 25.17 9.21 7.53
CA TYR A 691 24.37 10.15 8.31
C TYR A 691 22.91 9.68 8.46
N ASP A 692 22.33 9.13 7.39
CA ASP A 692 21.01 8.47 7.40
C ASP A 692 20.89 7.32 8.43
N ALA A 693 22.02 6.77 8.90
CA ALA A 693 22.06 5.67 9.87
C ALA A 693 23.11 5.87 10.97
N TYR A 694 23.44 7.12 11.34
CA TYR A 694 24.58 7.41 12.20
C TYR A 694 24.39 6.84 13.61
N THR A 695 23.24 7.16 14.22
CA THR A 695 22.89 6.79 15.59
C THR A 695 22.13 5.47 15.65
N THR A 696 22.14 4.82 16.83
CA THR A 696 21.29 3.66 17.15
C THR A 696 19.81 3.95 16.91
N GLU A 697 19.36 5.19 17.15
CA GLU A 697 17.98 5.64 16.95
C GLU A 697 17.58 5.60 15.45
N LEU A 698 18.44 6.14 14.58
CA LEU A 698 18.26 6.10 13.12
C LEU A 698 18.27 4.67 12.56
N ARG A 699 19.25 3.88 13.00
CA ARG A 699 19.38 2.47 12.63
C ARG A 699 18.13 1.68 13.01
N LYS A 700 17.58 1.92 14.22
CA LYS A 700 16.34 1.32 14.71
C LYS A 700 15.15 1.70 13.83
N MET A 701 14.97 2.98 13.50
CA MET A 701 13.87 3.48 12.67
C MET A 701 13.90 3.01 11.20
N LYS A 702 15.04 2.57 10.66
CA LYS A 702 15.14 2.06 9.27
C LYS A 702 15.58 0.59 9.21
N GLY A 703 16.87 0.32 9.32
CA GLY A 703 17.42 -1.03 9.18
C GLY A 703 16.84 -2.03 10.18
N GLY A 704 16.53 -1.58 11.40
CA GLY A 704 15.95 -2.38 12.47
C GLY A 704 14.64 -3.09 12.10
N PHE A 705 13.85 -2.53 11.18
CA PHE A 705 12.61 -3.15 10.68
C PHE A 705 12.88 -4.39 9.85
N PHE A 706 13.79 -4.28 8.89
CA PHE A 706 14.22 -5.41 8.08
C PHE A 706 14.90 -6.48 8.95
N LEU A 707 15.71 -6.06 9.94
CA LEU A 707 16.31 -6.96 10.92
C LEU A 707 15.29 -7.66 11.82
N GLU A 708 14.04 -7.17 11.94
CA GLU A 708 12.98 -8.00 12.54
C GLU A 708 12.66 -9.18 11.68
N LEU A 709 12.28 -8.90 10.43
CA LEU A 709 11.72 -9.90 9.56
C LEU A 709 12.77 -11.00 9.33
N LEU A 710 14.04 -10.61 9.24
CA LEU A 710 15.20 -11.48 9.37
C LEU A 710 15.22 -12.27 10.68
N LEU A 711 15.43 -11.65 11.85
CA LEU A 711 15.62 -12.37 13.12
C LEU A 711 14.43 -13.25 13.51
N LYS A 712 13.19 -12.79 13.27
CA LYS A 712 11.97 -13.56 13.49
C LYS A 712 11.91 -14.77 12.56
N GLN A 713 12.22 -14.63 11.27
CA GLN A 713 12.22 -15.76 10.33
C GLN A 713 13.37 -16.75 10.60
N LEU A 714 14.52 -16.27 11.08
CA LEU A 714 15.61 -17.11 11.61
C LEU A 714 15.16 -17.92 12.83
N GLN A 715 14.58 -17.26 13.85
CA GLN A 715 14.03 -17.90 15.05
C GLN A 715 12.87 -18.87 14.73
N ASP A 716 11.99 -18.50 13.81
CA ASP A 716 10.90 -19.35 13.34
C ASP A 716 11.44 -20.59 12.61
N LYS A 717 12.59 -20.49 11.92
CA LYS A 717 13.23 -21.65 11.28
C LYS A 717 13.86 -22.59 12.29
N ILE A 718 14.59 -22.03 13.27
CA ILE A 718 15.21 -22.78 14.37
C ILE A 718 14.15 -23.51 15.20
N SER A 719 13.00 -22.87 15.46
CA SER A 719 11.88 -23.43 16.24
C SER A 719 10.85 -24.22 15.43
N GLY A 720 11.05 -24.43 14.12
CA GLY A 720 10.12 -25.15 13.25
C GLY A 720 8.75 -24.48 13.04
N LYS A 721 8.64 -23.19 13.40
CA LYS A 721 7.44 -22.35 13.23
C LYS A 721 7.28 -21.78 11.82
N THR A 722 8.34 -21.68 11.01
CA THR A 722 8.24 -21.13 9.63
C THR A 722 7.14 -21.81 8.83
N ARG A 723 6.36 -21.01 8.08
CA ARG A 723 5.33 -21.51 7.16
C ARG A 723 5.59 -20.98 5.74
N PRO A 724 5.76 -21.86 4.74
CA PRO A 724 5.97 -23.32 4.85
C PRO A 724 7.20 -23.71 5.67
N LYS A 725 7.23 -24.94 6.17
CA LYS A 725 8.40 -25.48 6.90
C LYS A 725 9.63 -25.53 5.99
N ASP A 726 9.38 -25.82 4.72
CA ASP A 726 10.37 -26.04 3.66
C ASP A 726 10.86 -24.74 3.01
N ARG A 727 10.42 -23.58 3.52
CA ARG A 727 10.94 -22.25 3.17
C ARG A 727 12.45 -22.23 3.39
N LYS A 728 13.22 -22.09 2.31
CA LYS A 728 14.69 -22.01 2.30
C LYS A 728 15.20 -20.62 1.96
N MET A 729 14.43 -19.82 1.21
CA MET A 729 14.88 -18.49 0.78
C MET A 729 13.80 -17.41 0.92
N PHE A 730 14.21 -16.24 1.39
CA PHE A 730 13.53 -14.97 1.20
C PHE A 730 14.37 -14.09 0.26
N LEU A 731 13.75 -13.53 -0.79
CA LEU A 731 14.44 -12.75 -1.81
C LEU A 731 13.74 -11.39 -1.96
N SER A 732 14.44 -10.32 -1.56
CA SER A 732 13.89 -8.97 -1.44
C SER A 732 14.63 -7.97 -2.33
N CYS A 733 13.89 -7.19 -3.13
CA CYS A 733 14.47 -6.10 -3.93
C CYS A 733 14.07 -4.72 -3.37
N GLY A 734 15.06 -3.91 -3.00
CA GLY A 734 14.88 -2.55 -2.49
C GLY A 734 15.79 -1.53 -3.19
N HIS A 735 16.25 -0.54 -2.42
CA HIS A 735 17.04 0.61 -2.87
C HIS A 735 18.44 0.61 -2.27
N ASP A 736 19.25 1.59 -2.68
CA ASP A 736 20.55 1.89 -2.09
C ASP A 736 20.43 2.09 -0.57
N TRP A 737 19.55 2.98 -0.13
CA TRP A 737 19.30 3.20 1.30
C TRP A 737 18.80 1.96 2.04
N THR A 738 18.11 1.03 1.37
CA THR A 738 17.71 -0.25 2.01
C THR A 738 18.92 -1.11 2.34
N ILE A 739 19.92 -1.15 1.44
CA ILE A 739 21.19 -1.85 1.65
C ILE A 739 22.00 -1.18 2.77
N THR A 740 22.18 0.14 2.71
CA THR A 740 23.01 0.85 3.69
C THR A 740 22.39 0.83 5.08
N ASN A 741 21.08 1.04 5.21
CA ASN A 741 20.41 1.06 6.51
C ASN A 741 20.47 -0.30 7.20
N VAL A 742 20.38 -1.41 6.46
CA VAL A 742 20.51 -2.77 7.02
C VAL A 742 21.94 -3.06 7.47
N LEU A 743 22.95 -2.70 6.69
CA LEU A 743 24.37 -2.91 7.06
C LEU A 743 24.82 -1.99 8.20
N SER A 744 24.37 -0.73 8.20
CA SER A 744 24.62 0.23 9.30
C SER A 744 23.92 -0.20 10.59
N ALA A 745 22.71 -0.77 10.50
CA ALA A 745 22.02 -1.34 11.66
C ALA A 745 22.77 -2.54 12.27
N LEU A 746 23.44 -3.35 11.45
CA LEU A 746 24.35 -4.40 11.92
C LEU A 746 25.76 -3.90 12.30
N ASN A 747 26.01 -2.59 12.17
CA ASN A 747 27.31 -1.94 12.41
C ASN A 747 28.46 -2.49 11.54
N VAL A 748 28.16 -2.88 10.29
CA VAL A 748 29.11 -3.45 9.30
C VAL A 748 29.17 -2.64 8.00
N TRP A 749 28.91 -1.33 8.07
CA TRP A 749 28.89 -0.43 6.91
C TRP A 749 30.06 0.55 6.91
N GLU A 750 30.87 0.51 5.86
CA GLU A 750 32.17 1.22 5.76
C GLU A 750 32.09 2.50 4.89
N ALA A 751 30.98 3.25 4.99
CA ALA A 751 30.80 4.58 4.35
C ALA A 751 30.98 4.65 2.81
N LEU A 752 30.95 3.51 2.13
CA LEU A 752 31.11 3.38 0.68
C LEU A 752 29.83 3.73 -0.09
N MET A 753 29.93 3.99 -1.40
CA MET A 753 28.74 4.17 -2.25
C MET A 753 28.13 2.81 -2.63
N PRO A 754 26.84 2.53 -2.33
CA PRO A 754 26.18 1.31 -2.79
C PRO A 754 25.99 1.36 -4.32
N ARG A 755 26.60 0.45 -5.07
CA ARG A 755 26.40 0.35 -6.53
C ARG A 755 24.96 -0.08 -6.84
N PHE A 756 24.47 0.19 -8.05
CA PHE A 756 23.33 -0.53 -8.60
C PHE A 756 23.56 -2.05 -8.51
N SER A 757 22.48 -2.79 -8.28
CA SER A 757 22.52 -4.25 -8.07
C SER A 757 23.35 -4.76 -6.88
N ALA A 758 23.81 -3.88 -5.97
CA ALA A 758 24.51 -4.31 -4.76
C ALA A 758 23.64 -5.22 -3.88
N LEU A 759 24.24 -6.28 -3.32
CA LEU A 759 23.53 -7.42 -2.74
C LEU A 759 24.10 -7.81 -1.37
N ILE A 760 23.20 -8.13 -0.43
CA ILE A 760 23.50 -8.74 0.88
C ILE A 760 22.87 -10.14 0.89
N ALA A 761 23.63 -11.13 1.34
CA ALA A 761 23.12 -12.45 1.68
C ALA A 761 23.35 -12.76 3.17
N PHE A 762 22.30 -13.20 3.85
CA PHE A 762 22.31 -13.69 5.23
C PHE A 762 22.11 -15.21 5.20
N GLU A 763 23.07 -15.96 5.72
CA GLU A 763 23.10 -17.42 5.63
C GLU A 763 23.03 -18.04 7.02
N LEU A 764 21.90 -18.69 7.34
CA LEU A 764 21.69 -19.40 8.60
C LEU A 764 22.25 -20.82 8.48
N HIS A 765 23.34 -21.09 9.19
CA HIS A 765 23.93 -22.41 9.29
C HIS A 765 23.59 -23.07 10.62
N GLN A 766 23.69 -24.41 10.65
CA GLN A 766 23.78 -25.20 11.87
C GLN A 766 25.07 -26.01 11.85
N ASN A 767 25.86 -25.95 12.93
CA ASN A 767 27.03 -26.78 13.13
C ASN A 767 26.59 -28.24 13.32
N SER A 768 27.13 -29.17 12.52
CA SER A 768 26.73 -30.58 12.54
C SER A 768 27.33 -31.39 13.70
N LYS A 769 28.32 -30.84 14.43
CA LYS A 769 28.93 -31.46 15.61
C LYS A 769 28.28 -30.98 16.92
N THR A 770 27.96 -29.68 17.04
CA THR A 770 27.36 -29.10 18.27
C THR A 770 25.84 -28.94 18.19
N GLY A 771 25.25 -28.94 16.99
CA GLY A 771 23.84 -28.62 16.76
C GLY A 771 23.50 -27.13 16.87
N GLU A 772 24.48 -26.28 17.18
CA GLU A 772 24.30 -24.83 17.35
C GLU A 772 24.06 -24.10 16.03
N TYR A 773 23.27 -23.02 16.07
CA TYR A 773 22.96 -22.20 14.90
C TYR A 773 23.75 -20.89 14.92
N PHE A 774 24.31 -20.53 13.76
CA PHE A 774 25.05 -19.29 13.54
C PHE A 774 24.65 -18.63 12.22
N LEU A 775 24.90 -17.33 12.13
CA LEU A 775 24.66 -16.52 10.93
C LEU A 775 26.00 -16.13 10.30
N GLU A 776 26.13 -16.35 9.00
CA GLU A 776 27.13 -15.71 8.15
C GLU A 776 26.48 -14.60 7.32
N ILE A 777 27.24 -13.54 7.01
CA ILE A 777 26.77 -12.39 6.25
C ILE A 777 27.75 -12.12 5.11
N PHE A 778 27.24 -12.00 3.89
CA PHE A 778 28.03 -11.70 2.70
C PHE A 778 27.50 -10.44 2.02
N PHE A 779 28.39 -9.56 1.59
CA PHE A 779 28.05 -8.33 0.86
C PHE A 779 28.82 -8.23 -0.46
N GLN A 780 28.09 -7.92 -1.53
CA GLN A 780 28.60 -7.85 -2.90
C GLN A 780 28.23 -6.48 -3.49
N ASN A 781 29.13 -5.49 -3.40
CA ASN A 781 28.91 -4.16 -3.97
C ASN A 781 29.18 -4.08 -5.49
N HIS A 782 29.66 -5.16 -6.11
CA HIS A 782 29.98 -5.19 -7.54
C HIS A 782 29.63 -6.57 -8.09
N PRO A 783 28.71 -6.70 -9.07
CA PRO A 783 28.19 -8.00 -9.48
C PRO A 783 29.25 -8.91 -10.11
N ASP A 784 30.26 -8.36 -10.78
CA ASP A 784 31.38 -9.15 -11.33
C ASP A 784 32.53 -9.39 -10.30
N LYS A 785 32.30 -9.17 -9.00
CA LYS A 785 33.21 -9.56 -7.90
C LYS A 785 32.52 -10.57 -6.97
N GLU A 786 33.32 -11.40 -6.29
CA GLU A 786 32.79 -12.32 -5.28
C GLU A 786 32.26 -11.59 -4.04
N PRO A 787 31.23 -12.13 -3.34
CA PRO A 787 30.71 -11.56 -2.10
C PRO A 787 31.73 -11.60 -0.95
N GLN A 788 32.00 -10.47 -0.33
CA GLN A 788 32.86 -10.35 0.85
C GLN A 788 32.09 -10.80 2.10
N GLN A 789 32.63 -11.75 2.86
CA GLN A 789 32.09 -12.12 4.17
C GLN A 789 32.35 -11.01 5.19
N LEU A 790 31.27 -10.47 5.78
CA LEU A 790 31.30 -9.45 6.82
C LEU A 790 31.37 -10.07 8.22
N GLN A 791 31.89 -9.31 9.18
CA GLN A 791 31.97 -9.71 10.59
C GLN A 791 31.25 -8.66 11.44
N ILE A 792 30.27 -9.08 12.25
CA ILE A 792 29.58 -8.19 13.18
C ILE A 792 30.54 -7.84 14.33
N PRO A 793 30.76 -6.56 14.68
CA PRO A 793 31.59 -6.18 15.83
C PRO A 793 31.09 -6.84 17.13
N GLY A 794 32.01 -7.45 17.88
CA GLY A 794 31.68 -8.25 19.07
C GLY A 794 31.23 -9.69 18.79
N CYS A 795 31.32 -10.13 17.53
CA CYS A 795 31.08 -11.51 17.09
C CYS A 795 32.21 -11.99 16.16
N GLU A 796 32.29 -13.29 15.91
CA GLU A 796 33.08 -13.85 14.81
C GLU A 796 32.30 -13.80 13.49
N LYS A 797 32.94 -14.15 12.37
CA LYS A 797 32.30 -14.24 11.04
C LYS A 797 31.15 -15.27 11.00
N GLN A 798 31.23 -16.29 11.86
CA GLN A 798 30.16 -17.24 12.14
C GLN A 798 29.49 -16.85 13.46
N CYS A 799 28.59 -15.86 13.41
CA CYS A 799 28.05 -15.26 14.61
C CYS A 799 26.92 -16.13 15.21
N PRO A 800 27.07 -16.71 16.43
CA PRO A 800 26.02 -17.54 17.02
C PRO A 800 24.71 -16.77 17.17
N ILE A 801 23.57 -17.41 16.92
CA ILE A 801 22.26 -16.71 16.91
C ILE A 801 21.93 -16.13 18.29
N SER A 802 22.38 -16.77 19.38
CA SER A 802 22.33 -16.22 20.74
C SER A 802 23.07 -14.88 20.84
N LYS A 803 24.32 -14.80 20.35
CA LYS A 803 25.14 -13.59 20.37
C LYS A 803 24.65 -12.52 19.40
N LEU A 804 24.12 -12.91 18.24
CA LEU A 804 23.46 -12.00 17.30
C LEU A 804 22.27 -11.29 17.96
N LEU A 805 21.43 -12.01 18.69
CA LEU A 805 20.27 -11.45 19.40
C LEU A 805 20.69 -10.52 20.56
N GLU A 806 21.81 -10.80 21.23
CA GLU A 806 22.42 -9.90 22.21
C GLU A 806 22.91 -8.60 21.55
N LEU A 807 23.74 -8.70 20.50
CA LEU A 807 24.37 -7.57 19.81
C LEU A 807 23.37 -6.67 19.07
N THR A 808 22.25 -7.22 18.59
CA THR A 808 21.23 -6.46 17.85
C THR A 808 20.11 -5.92 18.73
N LYS A 809 20.08 -6.26 20.03
CA LYS A 809 19.00 -5.92 20.96
C LYS A 809 18.59 -4.43 20.95
N ASP A 810 19.56 -3.52 20.95
CA ASP A 810 19.28 -2.08 21.05
C ASP A 810 18.99 -1.42 19.68
N ILE A 811 19.29 -2.13 18.58
CA ILE A 811 19.00 -1.75 17.19
C ILE A 811 17.60 -2.22 16.78
N ILE A 812 17.12 -3.31 17.38
CA ILE A 812 15.79 -3.87 17.21
C ILE A 812 14.76 -2.89 17.78
N PRO A 813 13.76 -2.44 17.00
CA PRO A 813 12.64 -1.73 17.59
C PRO A 813 11.98 -2.49 18.74
N ASP A 814 11.97 -1.79 19.86
CA ASP A 814 11.41 -2.05 21.19
C ASP A 814 10.19 -1.18 21.47
N ALA A 815 10.11 -0.06 20.76
CA ALA A 815 8.92 0.71 20.45
C ALA A 815 8.55 0.43 18.98
N PRO A 816 7.28 0.14 18.67
CA PRO A 816 6.90 -0.08 17.28
C PRO A 816 6.71 1.29 16.50
N TYR A 817 6.72 1.29 15.16
CA TYR A 817 7.07 2.42 14.25
C TYR A 817 6.43 3.75 14.55
N GLU A 818 5.12 3.85 14.63
CA GLU A 818 4.42 5.10 14.94
C GLU A 818 4.88 5.70 16.28
N GLU A 819 5.22 4.85 17.26
CA GLU A 819 5.80 5.28 18.52
C GLU A 819 7.28 5.71 18.38
N LEU A 820 8.07 5.07 17.51
CA LEU A 820 9.41 5.56 17.16
C LEU A 820 9.38 6.87 16.39
N CYS A 821 8.41 7.03 15.50
CA CYS A 821 8.31 8.12 14.53
C CYS A 821 7.73 9.41 15.13
N LYS A 822 7.38 9.38 16.43
CA LYS A 822 7.16 10.57 17.27
C LYS A 822 8.41 11.43 17.32
N ALA A 823 8.41 12.50 16.53
CA ALA A 823 9.49 13.46 16.53
C ALA A 823 9.54 14.22 17.88
N LYS A 824 10.76 14.48 18.38
CA LYS A 824 11.08 15.09 19.68
C LYS A 824 10.64 16.55 19.79
N GLY A 825 10.44 17.24 18.66
CA GLY A 825 10.13 18.68 18.62
C GLY A 825 11.34 19.58 18.89
N THR A 826 12.54 19.01 18.82
CA THR A 826 13.82 19.69 19.08
C THR A 826 14.30 20.58 17.93
N LEU A 827 13.73 20.41 16.73
CA LEU A 827 14.02 21.20 15.54
C LEU A 827 12.71 21.52 14.79
N GLU A 828 12.45 22.80 14.56
CA GLU A 828 11.27 23.29 13.84
C GLU A 828 11.28 22.86 12.37
N GLY A 829 10.08 22.61 11.82
CA GLY A 829 9.78 22.50 10.38
C GLY A 829 10.38 21.34 9.57
N ALA A 830 11.67 21.07 9.75
CA ALA A 830 12.50 20.48 8.71
C ALA A 830 12.21 18.98 8.46
N LYS A 831 11.51 18.71 7.35
CA LYS A 831 11.95 17.65 6.44
C LYS A 831 13.30 18.06 5.88
N ILE A 832 14.22 17.11 5.71
CA ILE A 832 15.43 17.38 4.94
C ILE A 832 15.09 17.30 3.45
N SER A 833 14.78 18.47 2.87
CA SER A 833 14.66 18.61 1.43
C SER A 833 16.04 18.66 0.80
N TYR A 834 16.75 17.52 0.80
CA TYR A 834 17.92 17.31 -0.05
C TYR A 834 17.59 17.69 -1.50
N ASN A 835 18.58 18.12 -2.28
CA ASN A 835 18.40 18.50 -3.69
C ASN A 835 18.08 17.31 -4.64
N TYR A 836 17.44 16.26 -4.13
CA TYR A 836 16.96 15.06 -4.83
C TYR A 836 15.93 15.40 -5.93
N TYR A 837 15.38 16.63 -5.94
CA TYR A 837 14.24 17.05 -6.76
C TYR A 837 14.37 18.40 -7.48
N ARG A 838 15.52 19.07 -7.43
CA ARG A 838 15.82 20.21 -8.32
C ARG A 838 16.94 19.74 -9.25
N ALA A 839 16.79 19.69 -10.57
CA ALA A 839 15.67 20.06 -11.44
C ALA A 839 15.80 21.51 -11.90
N ALA A 840 16.90 21.82 -12.61
CA ALA A 840 17.57 23.18 -12.79
C ALA A 840 16.67 23.61 -14.08
N LYS A 841 16.08 24.81 -14.22
CA LYS A 841 16.00 25.48 -15.55
C LYS A 841 16.98 26.66 -15.61
N MET A 842 17.75 26.75 -16.71
CA MET A 842 18.89 27.69 -16.82
C MET A 842 18.52 29.16 -16.54
N PRO A 843 19.45 29.95 -15.95
CA PRO A 843 19.16 31.27 -15.39
C PRO A 843 19.38 32.44 -16.37
N ARG A 844 19.00 33.65 -15.93
CA ARG A 844 19.57 34.91 -16.44
C ARG A 844 20.10 35.79 -15.30
N SER A 845 21.42 36.03 -15.35
CA SER A 845 22.20 37.12 -14.71
C SER A 845 22.06 37.39 -13.20
N HIS A 846 23.12 37.03 -12.44
CA HIS A 846 24.10 37.94 -11.78
C HIS A 846 23.63 39.33 -11.24
N PHE A 847 24.17 39.90 -10.14
CA PHE A 847 25.61 40.02 -9.84
C PHE A 847 26.00 40.44 -8.37
N THR A 848 26.47 39.48 -7.54
CA THR A 848 27.58 39.61 -6.52
C THR A 848 27.49 40.43 -5.19
N ARG A 849 28.25 39.93 -4.17
CA ARG A 849 29.06 40.65 -3.12
C ARG A 849 28.33 41.31 -1.90
N ARG A 850 28.86 41.36 -0.65
CA ARG A 850 30.11 40.86 0.02
C ARG A 850 30.08 41.04 1.58
N HIS A 851 30.91 40.29 2.35
CA HIS A 851 31.39 40.57 3.75
C HIS A 851 30.37 40.44 4.92
N CYS A 852 30.69 40.20 6.23
CA CYS A 852 31.92 39.73 6.94
C CYS A 852 31.67 39.28 8.43
N ILE A 853 32.40 38.24 8.88
CA ILE A 853 33.14 38.04 10.18
C ILE A 853 32.48 38.36 11.56
N ALA A 854 32.29 37.33 12.43
CA ALA A 854 32.50 37.26 13.92
C ALA A 854 31.93 35.94 14.55
N MET A 855 32.18 35.48 15.81
CA MET A 855 33.39 35.37 16.69
C MET A 855 33.20 34.29 17.83
N THR A 856 34.21 34.14 18.71
CA THR A 856 34.38 33.29 19.96
C THR A 856 33.37 33.51 21.12
N GLY A 857 33.19 32.69 22.18
CA GLY A 857 33.88 31.51 22.80
C GLY A 857 34.03 31.70 24.36
N GLY A 858 34.18 30.76 25.31
CA GLY A 858 34.26 29.27 25.43
C GLY A 858 34.64 28.82 26.89
N LEU A 859 34.91 27.51 27.18
CA LEU A 859 35.53 26.92 28.43
C LEU A 859 34.64 26.83 29.74
N ILE A 860 34.87 26.00 30.80
CA ILE A 860 35.41 24.61 31.01
C ILE A 860 34.96 24.00 32.40
N ALA A 861 34.71 22.67 32.43
CA ALA A 861 34.78 21.61 33.50
C ALA A 861 34.56 21.81 35.04
N SER A 862 34.38 20.65 35.72
CA SER A 862 34.52 20.32 37.17
C SER A 862 33.20 20.24 37.98
N ALA A 863 32.95 19.27 38.88
CA ALA A 863 33.72 18.09 39.33
C ALA A 863 32.80 16.90 39.72
N VAL A 864 33.39 15.75 40.09
CA VAL A 864 32.70 14.49 40.48
C VAL A 864 33.12 14.06 41.91
N LEU A 865 32.34 13.16 42.52
CA LEU A 865 32.50 12.48 43.83
C LEU A 865 31.96 13.19 45.08
N ILE A 866 31.68 12.37 46.10
CA ILE A 866 30.85 12.61 47.31
C ILE A 866 29.35 12.55 46.95
N TRP A 867 28.55 11.55 47.38
CA TRP A 867 28.79 10.52 48.41
C TRP A 867 27.98 9.23 48.13
N CYS A 868 28.60 8.06 48.29
CA CYS A 868 27.90 6.77 48.34
C CYS A 868 28.42 5.93 49.52
N VAL A 869 27.69 5.90 50.65
CA VAL A 869 27.70 4.80 51.63
C VAL A 869 26.32 4.77 52.33
N ALA A 870 25.74 3.57 52.40
CA ALA A 870 24.66 3.08 53.28
C ALA A 870 23.63 4.06 53.88
N HIS A 871 22.34 3.71 53.72
CA HIS A 871 21.62 3.01 54.79
C HIS A 871 20.59 2.03 54.20
N SER A 872 20.24 0.98 54.94
CA SER A 872 19.48 -0.17 54.42
C SER A 872 18.53 -0.76 55.46
N ALA A 873 17.29 -1.07 55.03
CA ALA A 873 16.32 -1.97 55.69
C ALA A 873 15.73 -1.45 57.04
N VAL A 874 14.54 -1.86 57.53
CA VAL A 874 13.37 -2.56 56.94
C VAL A 874 12.15 -2.40 57.90
N GLU A 875 10.93 -2.32 57.36
CA GLU A 875 9.61 -2.51 58.05
C GLU A 875 9.25 -1.57 59.24
N SER A 876 8.00 -1.48 59.75
CA SER A 876 6.76 -2.22 59.45
C SER A 876 5.49 -1.33 59.39
N ALA A 877 4.48 -1.86 58.69
CA ALA A 877 3.13 -1.31 58.42
C ALA A 877 2.32 -0.63 59.55
N ALA A 878 1.47 0.33 59.13
CA ALA A 878 0.14 0.58 59.71
C ALA A 878 -0.89 0.91 58.60
N LYS A 879 -1.99 0.15 58.56
CA LYS A 879 -3.24 0.43 57.80
C LYS A 879 -4.11 1.41 58.63
N LEU A 880 -5.20 2.06 58.17
CA LEU A 880 -6.07 1.91 57.00
C LEU A 880 -6.92 3.20 56.88
N TYR A 881 -7.25 3.70 55.67
CA TYR A 881 -8.65 3.99 55.32
C TYR A 881 -8.86 4.22 53.81
N ASP A 882 -9.91 3.61 53.27
CA ASP A 882 -10.50 3.90 51.95
C ASP A 882 -12.02 4.05 52.15
N PRO A 883 -12.58 5.25 51.91
CA PRO A 883 -14.02 5.48 51.83
C PRO A 883 -14.43 6.06 50.47
N GLY A 884 -13.74 5.70 49.39
CA GLY A 884 -13.80 6.38 48.10
C GLY A 884 -13.70 5.45 46.89
N ALA A 885 -14.27 4.24 46.98
CA ALA A 885 -14.26 3.20 45.96
C ALA A 885 -15.04 3.57 44.67
N ASP A 886 -14.53 4.58 43.94
CA ASP A 886 -14.93 4.98 42.59
C ASP A 886 -16.46 5.11 42.44
N LYS A 887 -17.08 6.11 43.08
CA LYS A 887 -18.56 6.20 43.20
C LYS A 887 -19.34 6.31 41.88
N SER A 888 -18.66 6.51 40.75
CA SER A 888 -19.24 6.56 39.42
C SER A 888 -18.53 5.62 38.43
N THR A 889 -19.12 5.38 37.27
CA THR A 889 -18.46 4.83 36.09
C THR A 889 -18.48 5.85 34.96
N LEU A 890 -17.35 6.01 34.25
CA LEU A 890 -17.37 6.57 32.91
C LEU A 890 -17.99 5.52 31.97
N GLU A 891 -18.99 5.92 31.18
CA GLU A 891 -19.81 5.03 30.34
C GLU A 891 -19.63 5.28 28.84
N LEU A 892 -19.49 6.54 28.44
CA LEU A 892 -19.28 6.95 27.04
C LEU A 892 -18.41 8.21 26.98
N LEU A 893 -17.56 8.29 25.95
CA LEU A 893 -16.65 9.39 25.69
C LEU A 893 -16.83 9.89 24.25
N HIS A 894 -16.99 11.19 24.08
CA HIS A 894 -16.91 11.88 22.78
C HIS A 894 -15.72 12.83 22.78
N VAL A 895 -14.91 12.83 21.72
CA VAL A 895 -13.73 13.70 21.57
C VAL A 895 -13.74 14.36 20.20
N VAL A 896 -13.55 15.68 20.13
CA VAL A 896 -13.55 16.46 18.88
C VAL A 896 -12.33 17.37 18.85
N PHE A 897 -11.58 17.41 17.75
CA PHE A 897 -10.42 18.29 17.61
C PHE A 897 -10.26 18.89 16.20
N ARG A 898 -9.62 20.08 16.17
CA ARG A 898 -9.08 20.71 14.96
C ARG A 898 -7.92 19.87 14.41
N HIS A 899 -7.70 19.93 13.10
CA HIS A 899 -6.47 19.40 12.51
C HIS A 899 -5.19 20.11 13.01
N GLY A 900 -4.04 19.47 12.83
CA GLY A 900 -2.75 20.04 13.23
C GLY A 900 -2.18 21.09 12.26
N PRO A 901 -1.00 21.65 12.59
CA PRO A 901 -0.21 22.53 11.74
C PRO A 901 -0.09 22.04 10.30
N ARG A 902 -0.35 22.96 9.36
CA ARG A 902 -0.42 22.69 7.92
C ARG A 902 0.31 23.76 7.11
N THR A 903 0.65 23.43 5.87
CA THR A 903 0.97 24.45 4.86
C THR A 903 -0.26 25.36 4.61
N PRO A 904 -0.07 26.57 4.05
CA PRO A 904 -1.15 27.39 3.51
C PRO A 904 -2.08 26.57 2.60
N ALA A 905 -3.39 26.76 2.73
CA ALA A 905 -4.39 26.05 1.91
C ALA A 905 -4.74 26.85 0.64
N ASP A 906 -4.57 28.17 0.75
CA ASP A 906 -4.93 29.26 -0.13
C ASP A 906 -3.92 30.42 0.10
N THR A 907 -3.98 31.46 -0.73
CA THR A 907 -3.01 32.57 -0.83
C THR A 907 -3.70 33.79 -1.49
N TYR A 908 -3.10 34.98 -1.40
CA TYR A 908 -3.64 36.23 -1.94
C TYR A 908 -2.93 36.71 -3.23
N PRO A 909 -3.56 37.50 -4.12
CA PRO A 909 -3.02 37.81 -5.45
C PRO A 909 -1.67 38.55 -5.49
N ARG A 910 -1.30 39.28 -4.42
CA ARG A 910 -0.02 40.02 -4.29
C ARG A 910 1.02 39.31 -3.41
N ASP A 911 0.75 38.06 -3.02
CA ASP A 911 1.62 37.24 -2.20
C ASP A 911 2.92 36.87 -2.97
N PRO A 912 4.13 37.13 -2.45
CA PRO A 912 5.37 36.70 -3.11
C PRO A 912 5.47 35.17 -3.21
N TYR A 913 4.75 34.42 -2.36
CA TYR A 913 4.73 32.96 -2.31
C TYR A 913 3.55 32.33 -3.07
N VAL A 914 2.78 33.12 -3.85
CA VAL A 914 1.66 32.63 -4.70
C VAL A 914 2.08 31.52 -5.69
N ASN A 915 3.37 31.43 -6.04
CA ASN A 915 3.93 30.39 -6.91
C ASN A 915 4.68 29.28 -6.14
N GLU A 916 4.70 29.29 -4.81
CA GLU A 916 5.35 28.24 -4.04
C GLU A 916 4.56 26.92 -4.15
N THR A 917 5.31 25.83 -4.23
CA THR A 917 4.83 24.47 -4.39
C THR A 917 4.61 23.74 -3.08
N TYR A 918 5.19 24.25 -1.98
CA TYR A 918 5.22 23.64 -0.66
C TYR A 918 5.76 22.20 -0.69
N TYR A 919 6.69 21.92 -1.61
CA TYR A 919 7.28 20.61 -1.81
C TYR A 919 8.04 20.15 -0.54
N PRO A 920 7.92 18.89 -0.08
CA PRO A 920 7.21 17.75 -0.67
C PRO A 920 5.79 17.51 -0.13
N PHE A 921 5.13 18.51 0.45
CA PHE A 921 3.78 18.38 1.01
C PHE A 921 2.69 18.83 0.04
N GLY A 922 2.87 19.98 -0.61
CA GLY A 922 1.81 20.66 -1.35
C GLY A 922 0.92 21.53 -0.45
N TRP A 923 0.01 22.27 -1.08
CA TRP A 923 -0.94 23.17 -0.42
C TRP A 923 -1.92 22.43 0.49
N GLY A 924 -2.21 23.01 1.65
CA GLY A 924 -3.25 22.60 2.60
C GLY A 924 -3.00 21.28 3.34
N GLN A 925 -1.75 20.79 3.41
CA GLN A 925 -1.38 19.49 3.97
C GLN A 925 -0.69 19.59 5.33
N ILE A 926 -0.84 18.57 6.19
CA ILE A 926 -0.21 18.52 7.53
C ILE A 926 1.31 18.45 7.40
N THR A 927 2.01 19.39 8.05
CA THR A 927 3.48 19.44 8.08
C THR A 927 4.05 18.31 8.95
N ASN A 928 5.36 18.07 8.90
CA ASN A 928 6.01 17.19 9.88
C ASN A 928 5.85 17.72 11.32
N ASN A 929 5.73 19.04 11.50
CA ASN A 929 5.44 19.63 12.79
C ASN A 929 4.04 19.26 13.29
N GLY A 930 3.03 19.32 12.42
CA GLY A 930 1.67 18.96 12.82
C GLY A 930 1.52 17.48 13.17
N LYS A 931 2.28 16.59 12.51
CA LYS A 931 2.33 15.17 12.88
C LYS A 931 2.88 14.94 14.30
N ARG A 932 3.86 15.73 14.77
CA ARG A 932 4.32 15.68 16.18
C ARG A 932 3.19 16.00 17.16
N GLU A 933 2.57 17.15 16.95
CA GLU A 933 1.60 17.75 17.88
C GLU A 933 0.38 16.84 18.09
N LEU A 934 -0.13 16.29 17.00
CA LEU A 934 -1.27 15.38 16.99
C LEU A 934 -0.97 14.04 17.65
N PHE A 935 0.24 13.52 17.49
CA PHE A 935 0.66 12.31 18.19
C PHE A 935 0.70 12.52 19.71
N ASN A 936 1.17 13.70 20.15
CA ASN A 936 1.20 14.05 21.56
C ASN A 936 -0.21 14.14 22.16
N ILE A 937 -1.21 14.60 21.39
CA ILE A 937 -2.62 14.62 21.81
C ILE A 937 -3.21 13.21 21.97
N GLY A 938 -3.02 12.30 21.01
CA GLY A 938 -3.51 10.93 21.20
C GLY A 938 -2.78 10.18 22.32
N THR A 939 -1.50 10.49 22.56
CA THR A 939 -0.73 9.99 23.72
C THR A 939 -1.32 10.52 25.04
N TRP A 940 -1.72 11.80 25.07
CA TRP A 940 -2.41 12.43 26.21
C TRP A 940 -3.79 11.80 26.46
N LEU A 941 -4.56 11.54 25.39
CA LEU A 941 -5.85 10.86 25.46
C LEU A 941 -5.71 9.43 26.00
N ARG A 942 -4.69 8.66 25.56
CA ARG A 942 -4.38 7.33 26.10
C ARG A 942 -4.06 7.39 27.58
N LYS A 943 -3.28 8.38 28.03
CA LYS A 943 -2.94 8.58 29.44
C LYS A 943 -4.18 8.90 30.31
N ARG A 944 -5.17 9.63 29.77
CA ARG A 944 -6.42 9.97 30.47
C ARG A 944 -7.43 8.82 30.48
N TYR A 945 -7.68 8.20 29.34
CA TYR A 945 -8.83 7.30 29.14
C TYR A 945 -8.50 5.80 28.98
N GLY A 946 -7.22 5.42 28.92
CA GLY A 946 -6.78 4.05 28.64
C GLY A 946 -7.13 2.98 29.70
N LYS A 947 -7.78 3.35 30.81
CA LYS A 947 -8.38 2.41 31.78
C LYS A 947 -9.88 2.17 31.54
N PHE A 948 -10.59 3.16 31.00
CA PHE A 948 -12.02 3.07 30.70
C PHE A 948 -12.24 2.32 29.38
N LEU A 949 -11.42 2.62 28.38
CA LEU A 949 -11.30 1.86 27.15
C LEU A 949 -10.58 0.55 27.41
N ALA A 950 -10.77 -0.45 26.54
CA ALA A 950 -9.94 -1.63 26.54
C ALA A 950 -8.47 -1.25 26.24
N PRO A 951 -7.47 -2.04 26.68
CA PRO A 951 -6.09 -1.85 26.26
C PRO A 951 -5.97 -1.90 24.72
N ASN A 952 -6.77 -2.75 24.08
CA ASN A 952 -6.77 -3.05 22.67
C ASN A 952 -7.75 -2.09 21.91
N TYR A 953 -7.51 -1.85 20.63
CA TYR A 953 -8.57 -1.31 19.75
C TYR A 953 -9.67 -2.37 19.55
N SER A 954 -10.91 -1.92 19.37
CA SER A 954 -12.03 -2.74 18.90
C SER A 954 -13.01 -1.86 18.12
N PRO A 955 -13.52 -2.30 16.95
CA PRO A 955 -14.51 -1.55 16.17
C PRO A 955 -15.85 -1.39 16.90
N ASP A 956 -16.20 -2.33 17.78
CA ASP A 956 -17.38 -2.21 18.63
C ASP A 956 -17.20 -1.08 19.63
N SER A 957 -16.03 -1.00 20.28
CA SER A 957 -15.77 0.01 21.32
C SER A 957 -15.42 1.40 20.79
N VAL A 958 -14.92 1.53 19.55
CA VAL A 958 -14.32 2.77 19.04
C VAL A 958 -14.81 3.11 17.63
N HIS A 959 -15.37 4.31 17.45
CA HIS A 959 -15.71 4.90 16.15
C HIS A 959 -14.89 6.16 15.90
N ALA A 960 -14.15 6.21 14.80
CA ALA A 960 -13.31 7.36 14.44
C ALA A 960 -13.74 7.96 13.09
N GLN A 961 -13.92 9.28 13.05
CA GLN A 961 -14.43 9.98 11.87
C GLN A 961 -13.68 11.29 11.61
N ALA A 962 -13.45 11.62 10.34
CA ALA A 962 -12.87 12.88 9.88
C ALA A 962 -13.80 13.61 8.92
N THR A 963 -13.54 14.90 8.66
CA THR A 963 -14.06 15.58 7.46
C THR A 963 -13.37 15.05 6.20
N GLY A 964 -13.99 15.24 5.03
CA GLY A 964 -13.51 14.71 3.74
C GLY A 964 -12.24 15.32 3.13
N VAL A 965 -11.28 15.84 3.93
CA VAL A 965 -9.99 16.36 3.42
C VAL A 965 -8.79 15.52 3.87
N PRO A 966 -7.72 15.39 3.06
CA PRO A 966 -6.54 14.61 3.42
C PRO A 966 -5.91 15.00 4.77
N ARG A 967 -5.94 16.29 5.12
CA ARG A 967 -5.32 16.77 6.36
C ARG A 967 -6.04 16.31 7.65
N THR A 968 -7.37 16.19 7.66
CA THR A 968 -8.10 15.69 8.84
C THR A 968 -8.07 14.17 8.93
N HIS A 969 -7.99 13.46 7.80
CA HIS A 969 -7.68 12.03 7.75
C HIS A 969 -6.29 11.71 8.31
N MET A 970 -5.24 12.37 7.82
CA MET A 970 -3.88 12.26 8.39
C MET A 970 -3.87 12.62 9.87
N THR A 971 -4.68 13.61 10.29
CA THR A 971 -4.80 14.02 11.68
C THR A 971 -5.38 12.89 12.54
N MET A 972 -6.52 12.32 12.14
CA MET A 972 -7.15 11.23 12.88
C MET A 972 -6.25 10.01 12.97
N GLN A 973 -5.62 9.58 11.86
CA GLN A 973 -4.68 8.46 11.85
C GLN A 973 -3.50 8.69 12.81
N THR A 974 -2.97 9.91 12.89
CA THR A 974 -1.88 10.28 13.81
C THR A 974 -2.31 10.28 15.28
N VAL A 975 -3.54 10.73 15.58
CA VAL A 975 -4.10 10.68 16.95
C VAL A 975 -4.40 9.22 17.35
N LEU A 976 -4.97 8.41 16.46
CA LEU A 976 -5.30 7.00 16.72
C LEU A 976 -4.05 6.15 16.92
N ALA A 977 -2.97 6.39 16.17
CA ALA A 977 -1.66 5.77 16.38
C ALA A 977 -1.19 5.87 17.83
N ALA A 978 -1.47 7.03 18.44
CA ALA A 978 -1.05 7.37 19.78
C ALA A 978 -2.06 6.95 20.85
N PHE A 979 -3.35 6.87 20.50
CA PHE A 979 -4.45 6.52 21.41
C PHE A 979 -4.64 5.00 21.52
N PHE A 980 -4.39 4.25 20.44
CA PHE A 980 -4.49 2.79 20.38
C PHE A 980 -3.20 2.13 19.84
N PRO A 981 -2.05 2.32 20.53
CA PRO A 981 -0.84 1.58 20.22
C PRO A 981 -1.09 0.07 20.43
N PRO A 982 -0.93 -0.80 19.41
CA PRO A 982 -1.10 -2.24 19.55
C PRO A 982 -0.01 -2.90 20.42
N LYS A 983 1.11 -2.21 20.69
CA LYS A 983 2.20 -2.69 21.56
C LYS A 983 1.72 -3.21 22.92
N GLY A 984 2.16 -4.40 23.29
CA GLY A 984 1.83 -5.02 24.58
C GLY A 984 0.37 -5.45 24.68
N THR A 985 -0.30 -5.68 23.55
CA THR A 985 -1.71 -6.10 23.47
C THR A 985 -1.87 -7.28 22.52
N ASP A 986 -3.00 -7.98 22.58
CA ASP A 986 -3.31 -9.07 21.65
C ASP A 986 -3.49 -8.60 20.20
N MET A 987 -3.59 -7.29 19.97
CA MET A 987 -3.62 -6.66 18.64
C MET A 987 -2.22 -6.35 18.09
N GLU A 988 -1.15 -6.80 18.75
CA GLU A 988 0.24 -6.66 18.30
C GLU A 988 0.53 -7.55 17.07
N TRP A 989 -0.04 -7.17 15.92
CA TRP A 989 0.22 -7.78 14.62
C TRP A 989 1.69 -7.69 14.19
N ASN A 990 2.36 -6.64 14.67
CA ASN A 990 3.73 -6.29 14.35
C ASN A 990 4.36 -5.58 15.56
N GLY A 991 5.17 -6.30 16.34
CA GLY A 991 5.87 -5.78 17.52
C GLY A 991 6.86 -4.65 17.21
N ARG A 992 7.02 -4.31 15.92
CA ARG A 992 7.77 -3.15 15.45
C ARG A 992 6.96 -2.11 14.69
N PHE A 993 5.63 -2.17 14.53
CA PHE A 993 4.81 -1.08 13.94
C PHE A 993 3.63 -0.67 14.85
N ASN A 994 3.63 0.56 15.41
CA ASN A 994 2.83 0.90 16.63
C ASN A 994 1.59 1.72 16.32
N TRP A 995 1.09 1.62 15.10
CA TRP A 995 -0.33 1.50 14.96
C TRP A 995 -0.75 0.16 14.40
N GLN A 996 -2.04 -0.01 14.44
CA GLN A 996 -2.81 -0.96 13.67
C GLN A 996 -3.67 -0.09 12.72
N PRO A 997 -4.02 -0.57 11.52
CA PRO A 997 -4.92 0.17 10.65
C PRO A 997 -6.28 0.29 11.36
N ILE A 998 -6.61 1.50 11.82
CA ILE A 998 -7.90 1.80 12.45
C ILE A 998 -8.71 2.59 11.42
N PRO A 999 -9.91 2.11 11.02
CA PRO A 999 -10.79 2.82 10.09
C PRO A 999 -11.08 4.25 10.52
N VAL A 1000 -10.96 5.19 9.58
CA VAL A 1000 -11.32 6.59 9.73
C VAL A 1000 -12.40 6.90 8.70
N PHE A 1001 -13.65 6.93 9.15
CA PHE A 1001 -14.79 7.21 8.28
C PHE A 1001 -14.83 8.71 7.92
N SER A 1002 -15.48 9.10 6.81
CA SER A 1002 -15.82 10.50 6.54
C SER A 1002 -17.04 10.65 5.66
N GLN A 1003 -17.68 11.82 5.67
CA GLN A 1003 -18.55 12.26 4.58
C GLN A 1003 -17.68 12.80 3.43
N GLU A 1004 -18.19 12.81 2.19
CA GLU A 1004 -17.54 13.58 1.11
C GLU A 1004 -17.62 15.08 1.44
N LEU A 1005 -16.56 15.84 1.14
CA LEU A 1005 -16.33 17.16 1.72
C LEU A 1005 -17.49 18.16 1.56
N ASN A 1006 -18.07 18.25 0.36
CA ASN A 1006 -19.18 19.16 0.09
C ASN A 1006 -20.55 18.60 0.51
N GLU A 1007 -20.60 17.34 0.95
CA GLU A 1007 -21.78 16.66 1.53
C GLU A 1007 -21.60 16.39 3.04
N ASP A 1008 -20.61 17.05 3.67
CA ASP A 1008 -20.43 17.00 5.12
C ASP A 1008 -21.57 17.80 5.78
N THR A 1009 -22.39 17.10 6.58
CA THR A 1009 -23.52 17.67 7.32
C THR A 1009 -23.35 17.60 8.83
N LEU A 1010 -22.16 17.19 9.31
CA LEU A 1010 -21.92 16.84 10.71
C LEU A 1010 -20.75 17.57 11.37
N LEU A 1011 -19.61 17.69 10.69
CA LEU A 1011 -18.36 18.20 11.28
C LEU A 1011 -17.94 19.55 10.71
N LEU A 1012 -18.16 19.78 9.42
CA LEU A 1012 -17.94 21.08 8.77
C LEU A 1012 -19.27 21.74 8.36
N VAL A 1013 -20.32 20.93 8.12
CA VAL A 1013 -21.64 21.41 7.65
C VAL A 1013 -21.46 22.29 6.40
N ARG A 1014 -20.84 21.70 5.38
CA ARG A 1014 -20.44 22.32 4.11
C ARG A 1014 -21.44 22.07 2.97
N LYS A 1015 -22.42 21.18 3.17
CA LYS A 1015 -23.58 21.05 2.28
C LYS A 1015 -24.23 22.43 2.06
N PRO A 1016 -24.61 22.80 0.82
CA PRO A 1016 -25.35 24.03 0.50
C PRO A 1016 -26.42 24.39 1.52
N CYS A 1017 -26.40 25.63 1.99
CA CYS A 1017 -27.32 26.10 3.03
C CYS A 1017 -27.61 27.61 2.91
N PRO A 1018 -28.48 28.04 1.97
CA PRO A 1018 -28.83 29.44 1.75
C PRO A 1018 -29.25 30.19 3.03
N ARG A 1019 -30.10 29.57 3.88
CA ARG A 1019 -30.55 30.15 5.15
C ARG A 1019 -29.41 30.52 6.12
N TYR A 1020 -28.29 29.79 6.09
CA TYR A 1020 -27.14 30.11 6.93
C TYR A 1020 -26.52 31.46 6.54
N PHE A 1021 -26.34 31.69 5.24
CA PHE A 1021 -25.75 32.94 4.75
C PHE A 1021 -26.72 34.11 4.84
N GLU A 1022 -28.03 33.89 4.70
CA GLU A 1022 -29.03 34.91 5.11
C GLU A 1022 -28.86 35.29 6.59
N ALA A 1023 -28.78 34.31 7.49
CA ALA A 1023 -28.66 34.56 8.94
C ALA A 1023 -27.33 35.25 9.31
N LEU A 1024 -26.24 34.95 8.61
CA LEU A 1024 -24.95 35.64 8.78
C LEU A 1024 -25.03 37.11 8.33
N ASN A 1025 -25.69 37.39 7.20
CA ASN A 1025 -25.97 38.76 6.76
C ASN A 1025 -26.89 39.50 7.75
N GLU A 1026 -27.92 38.84 8.28
CA GLU A 1026 -28.80 39.38 9.35
C GLU A 1026 -27.99 39.78 10.60
N VAL A 1027 -26.91 39.03 10.93
CA VAL A 1027 -26.00 39.34 12.06
C VAL A 1027 -25.08 40.53 11.75
N TYR A 1028 -24.47 40.59 10.56
CA TYR A 1028 -23.63 41.73 10.17
C TYR A 1028 -24.41 43.05 10.02
N GLU A 1029 -25.74 43.00 9.89
CA GLU A 1029 -26.60 44.18 9.90
C GLU A 1029 -26.95 44.71 11.31
N LEU A 1030 -26.64 43.97 12.39
CA LEU A 1030 -26.94 44.40 13.76
C LEU A 1030 -26.14 45.65 14.18
N PRO A 1031 -26.75 46.64 14.86
CA PRO A 1031 -26.07 47.88 15.25
C PRO A 1031 -24.78 47.68 16.05
N ASP A 1032 -24.78 46.76 17.01
CA ASP A 1032 -23.64 46.50 17.88
C ASP A 1032 -22.49 45.80 17.12
N VAL A 1033 -22.82 44.87 16.21
CA VAL A 1033 -21.85 44.20 15.33
C VAL A 1033 -21.22 45.20 14.35
N LYS A 1034 -22.03 46.10 13.78
CA LYS A 1034 -21.54 47.20 12.95
C LYS A 1034 -20.65 48.16 13.74
N ALA A 1035 -20.99 48.48 14.99
CA ALA A 1035 -20.17 49.32 15.86
C ALA A 1035 -18.85 48.65 16.27
N GLU A 1036 -18.83 47.31 16.41
CA GLU A 1036 -17.63 46.53 16.72
C GLU A 1036 -16.68 46.40 15.51
N ILE A 1037 -17.21 46.30 14.29
CA ILE A 1037 -16.42 46.22 13.04
C ILE A 1037 -15.96 47.61 12.56
N ALA A 1038 -16.75 48.68 12.79
CA ALA A 1038 -16.49 50.03 12.27
C ALA A 1038 -15.05 50.57 12.48
N PRO A 1039 -14.37 50.37 13.62
CA PRO A 1039 -12.99 50.85 13.83
C PRO A 1039 -11.95 50.24 12.87
N TYR A 1040 -12.26 49.10 12.25
CA TYR A 1040 -11.34 48.35 11.38
C TYR A 1040 -11.58 48.60 9.88
N LEU A 1041 -12.58 49.39 9.50
CA LEU A 1041 -12.93 49.63 8.09
C LEU A 1041 -11.83 50.37 7.30
N GLU A 1042 -10.91 51.09 7.96
CA GLU A 1042 -9.74 51.66 7.28
C GLU A 1042 -8.67 50.58 7.04
N MET A 1043 -8.41 49.74 8.05
CA MET A 1043 -7.51 48.59 7.94
C MET A 1043 -7.96 47.64 6.81
N PHE A 1044 -9.27 47.50 6.55
CA PHE A 1044 -9.76 46.70 5.43
C PHE A 1044 -9.22 47.22 4.09
N LYS A 1045 -9.27 48.53 3.84
CA LYS A 1045 -8.74 49.15 2.61
C LYS A 1045 -7.23 48.98 2.50
N GLU A 1046 -6.50 49.18 3.61
CA GLU A 1046 -5.05 48.97 3.67
C GLU A 1046 -4.71 47.51 3.30
N LEU A 1047 -5.50 46.53 3.76
CA LEU A 1047 -5.34 45.13 3.38
C LEU A 1047 -5.76 44.82 1.93
N GLU A 1048 -6.77 45.50 1.36
CA GLU A 1048 -7.08 45.42 -0.08
C GLU A 1048 -5.88 45.91 -0.92
N GLU A 1049 -5.26 47.02 -0.53
CA GLU A 1049 -4.07 47.57 -1.19
C GLU A 1049 -2.83 46.67 -1.03
N HIS A 1050 -2.61 46.07 0.14
CA HIS A 1050 -1.46 45.19 0.35
C HIS A 1050 -1.61 43.81 -0.33
N THR A 1051 -2.80 43.21 -0.31
CA THR A 1051 -3.00 41.81 -0.73
C THR A 1051 -3.59 41.64 -2.13
N GLY A 1052 -4.38 42.61 -2.61
CA GLY A 1052 -5.20 42.47 -3.82
C GLY A 1052 -6.45 41.58 -3.68
N LEU A 1053 -6.79 41.14 -2.47
CA LEU A 1053 -8.13 40.65 -2.14
C LEU A 1053 -9.09 41.81 -1.85
N SER A 1054 -10.37 41.51 -1.63
CA SER A 1054 -11.34 42.47 -1.10
C SER A 1054 -11.71 42.10 0.35
N PHE A 1055 -11.79 43.09 1.24
CA PHE A 1055 -12.09 42.89 2.67
C PHE A 1055 -13.40 43.62 3.02
N LYS A 1056 -14.42 42.84 3.35
CA LYS A 1056 -15.78 43.30 3.67
C LYS A 1056 -16.25 42.78 5.02
N GLU A 1057 -15.78 41.59 5.40
CA GLU A 1057 -16.24 40.89 6.59
C GLU A 1057 -15.07 40.26 7.39
N PRO A 1058 -15.23 40.00 8.70
CA PRO A 1058 -14.18 39.40 9.53
C PRO A 1058 -13.66 38.04 9.05
N GLU A 1059 -14.42 37.30 8.23
CA GLU A 1059 -13.95 36.03 7.63
C GLU A 1059 -12.85 36.26 6.58
N ASP A 1060 -12.86 37.37 5.84
CA ASP A 1060 -11.77 37.74 4.93
C ASP A 1060 -10.45 37.91 5.72
N VAL A 1061 -10.53 38.59 6.87
CA VAL A 1061 -9.40 38.78 7.80
C VAL A 1061 -8.95 37.46 8.41
N GLN A 1062 -9.88 36.55 8.73
CA GLN A 1062 -9.55 35.21 9.22
C GLN A 1062 -8.79 34.38 8.17
N SER A 1063 -9.21 34.41 6.90
CA SER A 1063 -8.51 33.73 5.80
C SER A 1063 -7.07 34.24 5.64
N LEU A 1064 -6.88 35.57 5.64
CA LEU A 1064 -5.54 36.17 5.60
C LEU A 1064 -4.70 35.79 6.84
N TYR A 1065 -5.27 35.88 8.05
CA TYR A 1065 -4.56 35.52 9.28
C TYR A 1065 -4.11 34.05 9.28
N LEU A 1066 -4.97 33.12 8.82
CA LEU A 1066 -4.64 31.70 8.71
C LEU A 1066 -3.73 31.35 7.53
N THR A 1067 -3.57 32.26 6.57
CA THR A 1067 -2.55 32.19 5.52
C THR A 1067 -1.19 32.59 6.11
N LEU A 1068 -1.07 33.83 6.59
CA LEU A 1068 0.17 34.38 7.18
C LEU A 1068 0.69 33.54 8.36
N LEU A 1069 -0.20 33.02 9.22
CA LEU A 1069 0.17 32.08 10.28
C LEU A 1069 0.76 30.77 9.72
N ALA A 1070 0.18 30.21 8.66
CA ALA A 1070 0.66 28.98 8.04
C ALA A 1070 1.95 29.19 7.24
N GLU A 1071 2.20 30.40 6.72
CA GLU A 1071 3.47 30.78 6.10
C GLU A 1071 4.57 30.96 7.14
N GLN A 1072 4.29 31.64 8.26
CA GLN A 1072 5.23 31.79 9.37
C GLN A 1072 5.54 30.44 10.02
N GLU A 1073 4.54 29.58 10.26
CA GLU A 1073 4.76 28.20 10.75
C GLU A 1073 5.45 27.27 9.72
N TRP A 1074 5.45 27.65 8.43
CA TRP A 1074 6.22 26.99 7.39
C TRP A 1074 7.67 27.51 7.29
N GLY A 1075 7.98 28.64 7.93
CA GLY A 1075 9.30 29.27 7.95
C GLY A 1075 9.56 30.25 6.80
N LEU A 1076 8.50 30.84 6.23
CA LEU A 1076 8.62 31.91 5.24
C LEU A 1076 8.76 33.28 5.93
N GLU A 1077 9.55 34.17 5.32
CA GLU A 1077 9.67 35.57 5.74
C GLU A 1077 8.45 36.32 5.22
N LEU A 1078 7.54 36.72 6.13
CA LEU A 1078 6.33 37.43 5.75
C LEU A 1078 6.68 38.81 5.13
N PRO A 1079 5.91 39.33 4.14
CA PRO A 1079 6.20 40.63 3.53
C PRO A 1079 6.26 41.77 4.56
N GLU A 1080 7.14 42.76 4.33
CA GLU A 1080 7.42 43.87 5.28
C GLU A 1080 6.16 44.58 5.80
N TRP A 1081 5.11 44.73 4.97
CA TRP A 1081 3.84 45.33 5.38
C TRP A 1081 3.15 44.58 6.53
N THR A 1082 3.30 43.25 6.58
CA THR A 1082 2.63 42.40 7.58
C THR A 1082 3.05 42.73 9.01
N HIS A 1083 4.27 43.21 9.25
CA HIS A 1083 4.74 43.65 10.57
C HIS A 1083 3.90 44.78 11.18
N SER A 1084 3.13 45.50 10.36
CA SER A 1084 2.21 46.54 10.83
C SER A 1084 0.82 46.01 11.20
N TYR A 1085 0.53 44.71 11.02
CA TYR A 1085 -0.81 44.14 11.19
C TYR A 1085 -0.85 42.77 11.88
N PHE A 1086 0.04 41.85 11.50
CA PHE A 1086 0.05 40.47 11.95
C PHE A 1086 1.12 40.24 13.04
N PRO A 1087 0.79 39.51 14.12
CA PRO A 1087 -0.53 38.94 14.42
C PRO A 1087 -1.53 39.93 15.05
N GLU A 1088 -1.10 40.97 15.77
CA GLU A 1088 -1.91 41.61 16.82
C GLU A 1088 -3.15 42.35 16.33
N LYS A 1089 -3.08 43.13 15.24
CA LYS A 1089 -4.25 43.89 14.75
C LYS A 1089 -5.26 42.99 14.06
N LEU A 1090 -4.80 41.95 13.37
CA LEU A 1090 -5.65 41.02 12.64
C LEU A 1090 -6.36 40.01 13.57
N GLN A 1091 -5.72 39.64 14.68
CA GLN A 1091 -6.22 38.59 15.57
C GLN A 1091 -7.65 38.84 16.07
N PHE A 1092 -7.98 40.07 16.50
CA PHE A 1092 -9.32 40.37 17.05
C PHE A 1092 -10.46 39.97 16.10
N LEU A 1093 -10.33 40.26 14.81
CA LEU A 1093 -11.35 39.94 13.81
C LEU A 1093 -11.29 38.48 13.35
N ALA A 1094 -10.08 37.90 13.26
CA ALA A 1094 -9.93 36.47 13.02
C ALA A 1094 -10.62 35.63 14.11
N GLU A 1095 -10.55 36.06 15.37
CA GLU A 1095 -11.30 35.50 16.50
C GLU A 1095 -12.81 35.78 16.39
N GLN A 1096 -13.21 37.02 16.09
CA GLN A 1096 -14.63 37.39 16.15
C GLN A 1096 -15.45 36.85 14.96
N SER A 1097 -14.82 36.55 13.81
CA SER A 1097 -15.42 35.77 12.73
C SER A 1097 -15.97 34.42 13.22
N TYR A 1098 -15.24 33.72 14.09
CA TYR A 1098 -15.71 32.46 14.71
C TYR A 1098 -16.95 32.64 15.59
N VAL A 1099 -17.15 33.83 16.17
CA VAL A 1099 -18.32 34.13 17.01
C VAL A 1099 -19.52 34.53 16.14
N TYR A 1100 -19.33 35.36 15.12
CA TYR A 1100 -20.41 35.76 14.21
C TYR A 1100 -20.96 34.58 13.40
N ASN A 1101 -20.08 33.67 12.95
CA ASN A 1101 -20.48 32.43 12.24
C ASN A 1101 -21.40 31.49 13.04
N VAL A 1102 -21.56 31.68 14.37
CA VAL A 1102 -22.53 30.95 15.21
C VAL A 1102 -23.19 31.87 16.25
N TYR A 1103 -23.53 33.10 15.86
CA TYR A 1103 -24.06 34.12 16.76
C TYR A 1103 -25.46 33.79 17.30
N THR A 1104 -26.39 33.38 16.42
CA THR A 1104 -27.79 33.13 16.78
C THR A 1104 -28.07 31.66 17.10
N PRO A 1105 -29.10 31.33 17.91
CA PRO A 1105 -29.52 29.94 18.11
C PRO A 1105 -29.91 29.21 16.81
N GLU A 1106 -30.37 29.94 15.78
CA GLU A 1106 -30.68 29.40 14.46
C GLU A 1106 -29.40 28.95 13.73
N MET A 1107 -28.36 29.81 13.68
CA MET A 1107 -27.06 29.47 13.09
C MET A 1107 -26.37 28.35 13.87
N GLN A 1108 -26.47 28.36 15.21
CA GLN A 1108 -26.00 27.28 16.07
C GLN A 1108 -26.73 25.96 15.78
N LYS A 1109 -28.04 25.98 15.56
CA LYS A 1109 -28.84 24.82 15.14
C LYS A 1109 -28.47 24.29 13.76
N ILE A 1110 -28.06 25.18 12.84
CA ILE A 1110 -27.56 24.78 11.53
C ILE A 1110 -26.19 24.11 11.66
N LYS A 1111 -25.20 24.78 12.28
CA LYS A 1111 -23.78 24.36 12.26
C LYS A 1111 -23.34 23.44 13.39
N GLY A 1112 -23.64 23.75 14.66
CA GLY A 1112 -23.24 22.95 15.82
C GLY A 1112 -24.28 21.88 16.21
N GLY A 1113 -25.55 22.18 15.95
CA GLY A 1113 -26.72 21.36 16.28
C GLY A 1113 -26.69 19.92 15.76
N PRO A 1114 -26.27 19.63 14.51
CA PRO A 1114 -26.23 18.26 13.99
C PRO A 1114 -25.28 17.37 14.79
N PHE A 1115 -24.09 17.89 15.12
CA PHE A 1115 -23.12 17.20 15.96
C PHE A 1115 -23.65 16.98 17.38
N LEU A 1116 -24.16 18.04 18.01
CA LEU A 1116 -24.73 17.96 19.36
C LEU A 1116 -25.87 16.95 19.43
N LYS A 1117 -26.77 16.92 18.44
CA LYS A 1117 -27.85 15.94 18.39
C LYS A 1117 -27.30 14.51 18.33
N LYS A 1118 -26.37 14.23 17.40
CA LYS A 1118 -25.76 12.89 17.27
C LYS A 1118 -25.10 12.45 18.59
N MET A 1119 -24.33 13.34 19.22
CA MET A 1119 -23.66 13.08 20.50
C MET A 1119 -24.67 12.78 21.62
N LEU A 1120 -25.72 13.59 21.74
CA LEU A 1120 -26.73 13.47 22.80
C LEU A 1120 -27.68 12.30 22.59
N ASP A 1121 -28.00 11.97 21.33
CA ASP A 1121 -28.71 10.74 20.96
C ASP A 1121 -27.87 9.51 21.36
N GLU A 1122 -26.55 9.51 21.11
CA GLU A 1122 -25.62 8.43 21.49
C GLU A 1122 -25.49 8.29 23.02
N MET A 1123 -25.49 9.40 23.77
CA MET A 1123 -25.52 9.39 25.24
C MET A 1123 -26.84 8.84 25.78
N GLN A 1124 -28.00 9.23 25.22
CA GLN A 1124 -29.30 8.66 25.58
C GLN A 1124 -29.40 7.17 25.25
N GLN A 1125 -28.91 6.77 24.08
CA GLN A 1125 -28.84 5.37 23.68
C GLN A 1125 -27.94 4.55 24.63
N LYS A 1126 -26.85 5.13 25.15
CA LYS A 1126 -26.04 4.49 26.20
C LYS A 1126 -26.81 4.36 27.52
N LYS A 1127 -27.45 5.46 27.98
CA LYS A 1127 -28.30 5.48 29.19
C LYS A 1127 -29.39 4.40 29.15
N ASN A 1128 -29.99 4.21 27.98
CA ASN A 1128 -31.10 3.27 27.72
C ASN A 1128 -30.64 1.85 27.31
N GLY A 1129 -29.33 1.60 27.13
CA GLY A 1129 -28.81 0.31 26.68
C GLY A 1129 -29.09 -0.04 25.20
N THR A 1130 -29.58 0.91 24.40
CA THR A 1130 -29.93 0.74 22.98
C THR A 1130 -28.84 1.16 22.00
N LEU A 1131 -27.72 1.71 22.48
CA LEU A 1131 -26.57 2.06 21.64
C LEU A 1131 -26.03 0.81 20.93
N LYS A 1132 -25.77 0.92 19.63
CA LYS A 1132 -25.25 -0.17 18.79
C LYS A 1132 -23.92 0.22 18.12
N PRO A 1133 -22.87 -0.62 18.20
CA PRO A 1133 -22.74 -1.80 19.06
C PRO A 1133 -22.80 -1.44 20.55
N SER A 1134 -23.34 -2.31 21.40
CA SER A 1134 -23.54 -2.03 22.83
C SER A 1134 -22.23 -1.84 23.61
N GLY A 1135 -21.15 -2.46 23.12
CA GLY A 1135 -19.77 -2.29 23.58
C GLY A 1135 -19.13 -0.94 23.27
N ARG A 1136 -19.81 -0.02 22.56
CA ARG A 1136 -19.33 1.32 22.20
C ARG A 1136 -19.00 2.16 23.43
N LYS A 1137 -17.79 2.75 23.42
CA LYS A 1137 -17.21 3.53 24.52
C LYS A 1137 -16.57 4.85 24.08
N LEU A 1138 -16.03 4.92 22.86
CA LEU A 1138 -15.45 6.14 22.28
C LEU A 1138 -16.07 6.46 20.92
N PHE A 1139 -16.44 7.73 20.74
CA PHE A 1139 -16.55 8.37 19.45
C PHE A 1139 -15.51 9.49 19.34
N ILE A 1140 -14.69 9.50 18.30
CA ILE A 1140 -13.59 10.45 18.11
C ILE A 1140 -13.66 11.12 16.72
N TYR A 1141 -13.49 12.44 16.68
CA TYR A 1141 -13.79 13.27 15.51
C TYR A 1141 -12.66 14.27 15.18
N ALA A 1142 -12.20 14.28 13.93
CA ALA A 1142 -11.19 15.19 13.40
C ALA A 1142 -11.82 16.18 12.40
N GLY A 1143 -11.88 17.45 12.78
CA GLY A 1143 -12.46 18.52 11.97
C GLY A 1143 -11.54 19.74 11.90
N HIS A 1144 -12.17 20.91 11.95
CA HIS A 1144 -11.52 22.20 11.79
C HIS A 1144 -11.68 23.04 13.07
N ASP A 1145 -11.10 24.23 13.06
CA ASP A 1145 -11.32 25.29 14.05
C ASP A 1145 -12.81 25.53 14.26
N SER A 1146 -13.53 25.81 13.17
CA SER A 1146 -14.99 25.96 13.14
C SER A 1146 -15.73 24.78 13.76
N THR A 1147 -15.30 23.53 13.54
CA THR A 1147 -15.92 22.34 14.16
C THR A 1147 -15.92 22.42 15.70
N VAL A 1148 -14.79 22.82 16.30
CA VAL A 1148 -14.65 22.92 17.76
C VAL A 1148 -15.42 24.12 18.31
N VAL A 1149 -15.31 25.28 17.65
CA VAL A 1149 -16.06 26.50 18.00
C VAL A 1149 -17.56 26.26 17.95
N ASN A 1150 -18.09 25.74 16.85
CA ASN A 1150 -19.53 25.64 16.60
C ASN A 1150 -20.24 24.81 17.68
N VAL A 1151 -19.59 23.75 18.18
CA VAL A 1151 -20.10 22.89 19.25
C VAL A 1151 -20.05 23.61 20.61
N LEU A 1152 -18.94 24.28 20.95
CA LEU A 1152 -18.78 24.99 22.23
C LEU A 1152 -19.66 26.26 22.31
N SER A 1153 -19.81 26.99 21.21
CA SER A 1153 -20.69 28.15 21.07
C SER A 1153 -22.17 27.78 21.13
N ALA A 1154 -22.56 26.63 20.57
CA ALA A 1154 -23.92 26.10 20.70
C ALA A 1154 -24.23 25.68 22.16
N LEU A 1155 -23.22 25.20 22.90
CA LEU A 1155 -23.32 24.91 24.33
C LEU A 1155 -23.08 26.13 25.25
N LYS A 1156 -22.88 27.33 24.69
CA LYS A 1156 -22.63 28.60 25.42
C LYS A 1156 -21.43 28.54 26.38
N VAL A 1157 -20.40 27.75 26.03
CA VAL A 1157 -19.15 27.57 26.79
C VAL A 1157 -17.90 27.85 25.94
N TRP A 1158 -18.06 28.55 24.81
CA TRP A 1158 -16.94 29.12 24.06
C TRP A 1158 -16.62 30.53 24.56
N GLU A 1159 -15.38 30.76 24.97
CA GLU A 1159 -14.82 32.10 25.21
C GLU A 1159 -14.01 32.54 23.98
N ARG A 1160 -14.13 33.80 23.57
CA ARG A 1160 -13.43 34.31 22.37
C ARG A 1160 -11.92 34.22 22.54
N GLN A 1161 -11.29 33.45 21.66
CA GLN A 1161 -9.87 33.18 21.56
C GLN A 1161 -9.58 32.59 20.17
N MET A 1162 -8.36 32.65 19.67
CA MET A 1162 -8.01 31.87 18.48
C MET A 1162 -8.03 30.36 18.81
N PRO A 1163 -8.83 29.52 18.08
CA PRO A 1163 -8.73 28.07 18.17
C PRO A 1163 -7.39 27.62 17.55
N ARG A 1164 -6.38 27.38 18.37
CA ARG A 1164 -5.03 26.98 17.92
C ARG A 1164 -5.10 25.63 17.21
N TYR A 1165 -4.09 25.30 16.41
CA TYR A 1165 -4.03 23.99 15.78
C TYR A 1165 -4.11 22.87 16.83
N SER A 1166 -4.72 21.76 16.44
CA SER A 1166 -4.95 20.60 17.31
C SER A 1166 -5.75 20.86 18.60
N SER A 1167 -6.44 22.01 18.72
CA SER A 1167 -7.35 22.31 19.84
C SER A 1167 -8.48 21.28 19.94
N MET A 1168 -8.85 20.90 21.17
CA MET A 1168 -9.66 19.71 21.44
C MET A 1168 -10.69 19.90 22.57
N VAL A 1169 -11.90 19.37 22.38
CA VAL A 1169 -12.95 19.21 23.42
C VAL A 1169 -13.22 17.72 23.69
N MET A 1170 -13.51 17.38 24.94
CA MET A 1170 -13.94 16.06 25.38
C MET A 1170 -15.25 16.16 26.19
N PHE A 1171 -16.16 15.23 25.96
CA PHE A 1171 -17.42 15.07 26.71
C PHE A 1171 -17.43 13.68 27.34
N GLU A 1172 -17.58 13.62 28.66
CA GLU A 1172 -17.55 12.40 29.44
C GLU A 1172 -18.92 12.12 30.06
N LEU A 1173 -19.61 11.08 29.59
CA LEU A 1173 -20.86 10.61 30.20
C LEU A 1173 -20.54 9.66 31.36
N HIS A 1174 -20.84 10.09 32.59
CA HIS A 1174 -20.66 9.31 33.80
C HIS A 1174 -22.01 8.80 34.34
N LYS A 1175 -21.96 7.76 35.19
CA LYS A 1175 -23.09 7.15 35.87
C LYS A 1175 -22.80 6.93 37.36
N SER A 1176 -23.75 7.21 38.25
CA SER A 1176 -23.65 6.93 39.69
C SER A 1176 -23.78 5.44 39.98
N LYS A 1177 -22.85 4.87 40.76
CA LYS A 1177 -22.99 3.51 41.32
C LYS A 1177 -23.94 3.46 42.52
N GLU A 1178 -24.30 4.61 43.11
CA GLU A 1178 -25.17 4.70 44.29
C GLU A 1178 -26.64 4.93 43.94
N THR A 1179 -26.92 5.66 42.86
CA THR A 1179 -28.28 6.06 42.44
C THR A 1179 -28.66 5.59 41.03
N GLY A 1180 -27.67 5.29 40.17
CA GLY A 1180 -27.90 4.93 38.76
C GLY A 1180 -28.07 6.11 37.80
N ASP A 1181 -28.11 7.35 38.31
CA ASP A 1181 -28.24 8.58 37.51
C ASP A 1181 -27.03 8.84 36.60
N TYR A 1182 -27.22 9.62 35.53
CA TYR A 1182 -26.17 9.97 34.57
C TYR A 1182 -25.94 11.48 34.48
N TRP A 1183 -24.67 11.90 34.35
CA TRP A 1183 -24.25 13.29 34.10
C TRP A 1183 -23.14 13.36 33.06
N VAL A 1184 -22.91 14.57 32.54
CA VAL A 1184 -21.84 14.86 31.58
C VAL A 1184 -20.86 15.85 32.20
N GLU A 1185 -19.57 15.57 32.08
CA GLU A 1185 -18.48 16.50 32.32
C GLU A 1185 -17.89 16.97 30.99
N ILE A 1186 -17.54 18.26 30.88
CA ILE A 1186 -16.97 18.85 29.65
C ILE A 1186 -15.56 19.38 29.94
N TYR A 1187 -14.62 19.01 29.07
CA TYR A 1187 -13.24 19.47 29.12
C TYR A 1187 -12.82 20.10 27.79
N PHE A 1188 -12.07 21.20 27.82
CA PHE A 1188 -11.52 21.85 26.63
C PHE A 1188 -10.03 22.12 26.77
N ARG A 1189 -9.30 22.05 25.65
CA ARG A 1189 -7.84 22.14 25.59
C ARG A 1189 -7.43 22.85 24.30
N ASN A 1190 -7.30 24.18 24.37
CA ASN A 1190 -6.82 24.99 23.23
C ASN A 1190 -5.30 24.85 23.02
N ASP A 1191 -4.52 24.63 24.09
CA ASP A 1191 -3.08 24.43 23.99
C ASP A 1191 -2.71 22.93 23.97
N PRO A 1192 -2.01 22.43 22.93
CA PRO A 1192 -1.64 21.02 22.79
C PRO A 1192 -0.59 20.54 23.83
N THR A 1193 0.06 21.46 24.54
CA THR A 1193 0.97 21.22 25.68
C THR A 1193 0.31 21.47 27.04
N GLY A 1194 -0.63 22.42 27.11
CA GLY A 1194 -1.31 22.86 28.34
C GLY A 1194 -2.24 21.85 29.01
N GLN A 1195 -2.85 22.24 30.13
CA GLN A 1195 -3.85 21.43 30.82
C GLN A 1195 -5.23 21.53 30.14
N ALA A 1196 -6.09 20.52 30.33
CA ALA A 1196 -7.48 20.60 29.92
C ALA A 1196 -8.29 21.38 30.96
N GLN A 1197 -8.87 22.50 30.54
CA GLN A 1197 -9.79 23.33 31.31
C GLN A 1197 -11.11 22.57 31.52
N LYS A 1198 -11.75 22.78 32.67
CA LYS A 1198 -13.12 22.33 32.94
C LYS A 1198 -14.10 23.37 32.41
N LEU A 1199 -15.04 22.96 31.58
CA LEU A 1199 -16.14 23.82 31.14
C LEU A 1199 -17.41 23.45 31.90
N THR A 1200 -18.10 24.47 32.42
CA THR A 1200 -19.35 24.33 33.18
C THR A 1200 -20.47 24.98 32.39
N LEU A 1201 -21.52 24.22 32.07
CA LEU A 1201 -22.67 24.72 31.34
C LEU A 1201 -23.43 25.77 32.17
N PRO A 1202 -23.91 26.88 31.57
CA PRO A 1202 -24.65 27.91 32.30
C PRO A 1202 -25.83 27.35 33.11
N GLY A 1203 -25.87 27.67 34.40
CA GLY A 1203 -26.90 27.20 35.33
C GLY A 1203 -26.76 25.73 35.76
N CYS A 1204 -25.71 25.02 35.35
CA CYS A 1204 -25.35 23.69 35.84
C CYS A 1204 -24.15 23.75 36.78
N GLU A 1205 -23.98 22.72 37.61
CA GLU A 1205 -22.67 22.43 38.21
C GLU A 1205 -21.79 21.70 37.19
N PHE A 1206 -20.50 21.54 37.50
CA PHE A 1206 -19.54 20.88 36.60
C PHE A 1206 -19.94 19.44 36.22
N GLN A 1207 -20.61 18.72 37.13
CA GLN A 1207 -21.23 17.43 36.86
C GLN A 1207 -22.70 17.66 36.46
N CYS A 1208 -22.93 17.98 35.19
CA CYS A 1208 -24.26 18.41 34.72
C CYS A 1208 -25.15 17.20 34.39
N PRO A 1209 -26.30 16.98 35.05
CA PRO A 1209 -27.17 15.83 34.77
C PRO A 1209 -27.56 15.73 33.30
N LEU A 1210 -27.53 14.53 32.70
CA LEU A 1210 -27.74 14.36 31.25
C LEU A 1210 -29.07 14.97 30.80
N ASP A 1211 -30.14 14.75 31.56
CA ASP A 1211 -31.48 15.27 31.21
C ASP A 1211 -31.56 16.80 31.28
N LYS A 1212 -30.68 17.45 32.05
CA LYS A 1212 -30.55 18.92 32.11
C LYS A 1212 -29.68 19.47 30.97
N LEU A 1213 -28.67 18.73 30.52
CA LEU A 1213 -27.96 19.05 29.27
C LEU A 1213 -28.89 18.87 28.05
N LEU A 1214 -29.76 17.86 28.03
CA LEU A 1214 -30.77 17.70 26.98
C LEU A 1214 -31.75 18.88 26.94
N ASP A 1215 -32.29 19.30 28.10
CA ASP A 1215 -33.18 20.46 28.17
C ASP A 1215 -32.48 21.80 27.85
N PHE A 1216 -31.18 21.92 28.17
CA PHE A 1216 -30.37 23.09 27.81
C PHE A 1216 -30.08 23.15 26.31
N ALA A 1217 -29.77 22.01 25.68
CA ALA A 1217 -29.40 21.96 24.27
C ALA A 1217 -30.61 22.03 23.31
N LYS A 1218 -31.84 21.75 23.77
CA LYS A 1218 -33.05 21.60 22.94
C LYS A 1218 -33.24 22.70 21.89
N ASP A 1219 -32.96 23.96 22.25
CA ASP A 1219 -33.21 25.11 21.40
C ASP A 1219 -32.21 25.22 20.24
N VAL A 1220 -31.05 24.55 20.34
CA VAL A 1220 -30.04 24.40 19.27
C VAL A 1220 -29.99 23.00 18.65
N LEU A 1221 -30.85 22.05 19.07
CA LEU A 1221 -30.95 20.75 18.38
C LEU A 1221 -31.86 20.83 17.14
N PRO A 1222 -31.46 20.24 16.01
CA PRO A 1222 -32.32 20.11 14.84
C PRO A 1222 -33.38 19.01 15.05
N THR A 1223 -34.65 19.40 14.91
CA THR A 1223 -35.82 18.50 14.88
C THR A 1223 -36.27 18.15 13.46
N GLU A 1224 -35.66 18.79 12.46
CA GLU A 1224 -36.04 18.72 11.05
C GLU A 1224 -34.82 18.39 10.19
N GLU A 1225 -35.05 17.83 9.00
CA GLU A 1225 -34.00 17.41 8.06
C GLU A 1225 -33.18 18.59 7.54
N ASP A 1226 -31.94 18.32 7.16
CA ASP A 1226 -30.91 19.31 6.83
C ASP A 1226 -31.38 20.30 5.75
N ASP A 1227 -32.00 19.79 4.68
CA ASP A 1227 -32.47 20.59 3.55
C ASP A 1227 -33.56 21.59 3.99
N LYS A 1228 -34.51 21.16 4.82
CA LYS A 1228 -35.56 22.03 5.35
C LYS A 1228 -35.00 23.11 6.28
N ARG A 1229 -33.98 22.79 7.09
CA ARG A 1229 -33.29 23.78 7.95
C ARG A 1229 -32.46 24.78 7.17
N CYS A 1230 -32.19 24.49 5.89
CA CYS A 1230 -31.44 25.33 4.97
C CYS A 1230 -32.32 26.13 4.00
N GLU A 1231 -33.65 25.96 4.03
CA GLU A 1231 -34.62 26.71 3.23
C GLU A 1231 -34.49 28.23 3.46
N SER A 1232 -34.12 28.96 2.41
CA SER A 1232 -33.97 30.42 2.42
C SER A 1232 -35.32 31.12 2.66
N ARG A 1233 -35.34 32.15 3.51
CA ARG A 1233 -36.54 33.00 3.71
C ARG A 1233 -36.84 33.86 2.48
N ASN A 1234 -35.80 34.20 1.71
CA ASN A 1234 -35.91 34.86 0.41
C ASN A 1234 -35.64 33.84 -0.71
N GLN A 1235 -36.67 33.44 -1.45
CA GLN A 1235 -36.56 32.47 -2.55
C GLN A 1235 -35.65 32.92 -3.71
N GLY A 1236 -35.25 34.19 -3.78
CA GLY A 1236 -34.27 34.71 -4.74
C GLY A 1236 -32.85 34.84 -4.18
N PHE A 1237 -32.59 34.47 -2.92
CA PHE A 1237 -31.26 34.53 -2.33
C PHE A 1237 -30.37 33.43 -2.91
N THR A 1238 -29.16 33.79 -3.33
CA THR A 1238 -28.13 32.87 -3.85
C THR A 1238 -26.98 32.84 -2.84
N GLU A 1239 -26.61 31.65 -2.36
CA GLU A 1239 -25.46 31.51 -1.46
C GLU A 1239 -24.14 31.86 -2.16
N PRO A 1240 -23.15 32.42 -1.43
CA PRO A 1240 -21.82 32.65 -1.98
C PRO A 1240 -21.12 31.31 -2.27
N PRO A 1241 -20.18 31.27 -3.24
CA PRO A 1241 -19.37 30.08 -3.48
C PRO A 1241 -18.65 29.61 -2.22
N LEU A 1242 -18.64 28.29 -1.99
CA LEU A 1242 -18.02 27.66 -0.82
C LEU A 1242 -16.53 28.04 -0.69
N ARG A 1243 -16.20 28.87 0.30
CA ARG A 1243 -14.82 29.25 0.64
C ARG A 1243 -14.12 28.17 1.48
N GLY A 1244 -12.79 28.22 1.59
CA GLY A 1244 -12.01 27.18 2.27
C GLY A 1244 -11.86 25.89 1.44
N PRO A 1245 -11.40 24.79 2.06
CA PRO A 1245 -10.70 23.68 1.40
C PRO A 1245 -11.54 22.77 0.48
#